data_AF-A0AA43DDV6-F1
#
_entry.id   AF-A0AA43DDV6-F1
#
_cell.length_a   1.000
_cell.length_b   1.000
_cell.length_c   1.000
_cell.angle_alpha   90.00
_cell.angle_beta   90.00
_cell.angle_gamma   90.00
#
_symmetry.space_group_name_H-M   'P 1'
#
loop_
_entity.id
_entity.type
_entity.pdbx_description
1 polymer ?
#
loop_
_entity_poly.entity_id
_entity_poly.type
_entity_poly.pdbx_seq_one_letter_code
_entity_poly.pdbx_strand_id
1 'polypeptide(L)'
;MNTSESTGTSTSTANPAATPGTSLILLTGASGYIGGRLLPSLEQQGYRLRCLARHPEILKQKVGPSTEVVAGDVLDRPSLENALRGVDVAYYMVHSMRSTGSFEEKDRQAARNFSEAAKAAGVKGLIYVGGLGSDEEELSPHLRSRHEVGDILRQSDLPVCEFRASAVIGSGSASFELIRALVERLPIMLTPKWVKGKAQPIAIDDLLDYLMEALRIPTSRYRIYEVGGADQVSYEDMMRAYGRQRGLTPRIIPVPVLTPWLSALWLGLVTPLYARIGRAIIESIVHVTVVRDNAALTTFSVRPMGIDEAIHRALVREETHFSETRWSDALSSSGTQRSWGGVRFGTRIVDSRTLTVQAPPDIVFSCIERIGGDHGWYACDWLWQLRGFIDLLQGGPGMRRGRPSSATLRIGDTVDSFRVEAIERNRRLRLKSEMNLPGRAWLEFELTQAGSSTEIRQTAIFDPVGLKGQLYWYSLYVPHEFVFNGMLRGIAQAALHEVATPGHRRLQSRVGRSPGSPSHTQSADDAGSTDTMNRISVNRIAHGTSVVTTKMLFLLGIPLIALLAASSVQAGPIDTPAHPDQRTVQLVHEAEHEVDHAWEVYHRAALGGTVASPKLQAEIEEHLHQARTLITQAQEAADHGDTSLVASLVKQVRIHTTHAIEGSKESKQ
;
A
#
# COMPACT_ATOMS: atom_id res chain seq x y z
N MET A 1 2.97 -75.77 -20.74
CA MET A 1 1.78 -74.92 -20.94
C MET A 1 1.31 -74.44 -19.59
N ASN A 2 0.95 -73.15 -19.49
CA ASN A 2 0.56 -72.36 -18.32
C ASN A 2 1.68 -71.72 -17.49
N THR A 3 2.22 -70.64 -18.06
CA THR A 3 2.69 -69.45 -17.35
C THR A 3 1.49 -68.71 -16.74
N SER A 4 1.46 -68.53 -15.43
CA SER A 4 0.49 -67.68 -14.74
C SER A 4 0.98 -66.23 -14.75
N GLU A 5 0.39 -65.40 -15.60
CA GLU A 5 0.54 -63.94 -15.57
C GLU A 5 -0.16 -63.36 -14.33
N SER A 6 0.64 -62.79 -13.44
CA SER A 6 0.19 -61.90 -12.37
C SER A 6 -0.10 -60.53 -12.98
N THR A 7 -1.35 -60.28 -13.38
CA THR A 7 -1.84 -58.94 -13.71
C THR A 7 -1.97 -58.13 -12.43
N GLY A 8 -0.88 -57.49 -12.00
CA GLY A 8 -0.90 -56.41 -11.04
C GLY A 8 -1.52 -55.18 -11.69
N THR A 9 -2.82 -54.99 -11.53
CA THR A 9 -3.49 -53.73 -11.87
C THR A 9 -2.98 -52.67 -10.90
N SER A 10 -2.05 -51.82 -11.35
CA SER A 10 -1.67 -50.61 -10.63
C SER A 10 -2.87 -49.67 -10.58
N THR A 11 -3.63 -49.75 -9.49
CA THR A 11 -4.61 -48.74 -9.15
C THR A 11 -3.85 -47.46 -8.87
N SER A 12 -3.87 -46.53 -9.84
CA SER A 12 -3.43 -45.15 -9.67
C SER A 12 -4.15 -44.58 -8.45
N THR A 13 -3.44 -44.51 -7.33
CA THR A 13 -3.94 -43.92 -6.09
C THR A 13 -4.12 -42.42 -6.33
N ALA A 14 -5.35 -42.02 -6.66
CA ALA A 14 -5.73 -40.61 -6.68
C ALA A 14 -5.38 -40.01 -5.31
N ASN A 15 -4.48 -39.02 -5.30
CA ASN A 15 -4.07 -38.36 -4.07
C ASN A 15 -5.30 -37.69 -3.40
N PRO A 16 -5.56 -37.97 -2.12
CA PRO A 16 -6.73 -37.44 -1.42
C PRO A 16 -6.65 -35.92 -1.23
N ALA A 17 -7.81 -35.30 -1.03
CA ALA A 17 -7.93 -33.88 -0.69
C ALA A 17 -7.18 -33.54 0.62
N ALA A 18 -6.78 -32.28 0.78
CA ALA A 18 -6.11 -31.81 1.99
C ALA A 18 -7.09 -31.85 3.18
N THR A 19 -6.64 -32.44 4.29
CA THR A 19 -7.47 -32.66 5.48
C THR A 19 -7.05 -31.71 6.61
N PRO A 20 -7.98 -30.94 7.21
CA PRO A 20 -7.71 -30.08 8.36
C PRO A 20 -7.05 -30.83 9.52
N GLY A 21 -6.16 -30.16 10.26
CA GLY A 21 -5.42 -30.75 11.38
C GLY A 21 -4.29 -31.72 11.01
N THR A 22 -4.32 -32.35 9.84
CA THR A 22 -3.28 -33.30 9.40
C THR A 22 -2.38 -32.72 8.32
N SER A 23 -2.97 -32.13 7.27
CA SER A 23 -2.23 -31.64 6.10
C SER A 23 -1.49 -30.34 6.41
N LEU A 24 -0.21 -30.31 6.08
CA LEU A 24 0.62 -29.10 6.17
C LEU A 24 0.53 -28.32 4.86
N ILE A 25 0.04 -27.08 4.95
CA ILE A 25 -0.13 -26.18 3.81
C ILE A 25 0.94 -25.10 3.84
N LEU A 26 1.68 -24.98 2.75
CA LEU A 26 2.61 -23.87 2.55
C LEU A 26 1.89 -22.71 1.86
N LEU A 27 1.94 -21.53 2.45
CA LEU A 27 1.49 -20.28 1.83
C LEU A 27 2.70 -19.40 1.52
N THR A 28 3.06 -19.31 0.24
CA THR A 28 3.95 -18.25 -0.23
C THR A 28 3.15 -16.96 -0.41
N GLY A 29 3.80 -15.79 -0.36
CA GLY A 29 3.12 -14.51 -0.57
C GLY A 29 2.08 -14.15 0.51
N ALA A 30 2.23 -14.68 1.73
CA ALA A 30 1.34 -14.39 2.87
C ALA A 30 1.32 -12.91 3.29
N SER A 31 2.35 -12.13 2.95
CA SER A 31 2.37 -10.67 3.12
C SER A 31 1.68 -9.90 1.97
N GLY A 32 1.31 -10.60 0.89
CA GLY A 32 0.68 -10.03 -0.29
C GLY A 32 -0.84 -9.91 -0.20
N TYR A 33 -1.43 -9.35 -1.25
CA TYR A 33 -2.86 -9.03 -1.31
C TYR A 33 -3.77 -10.25 -1.11
N ILE A 34 -3.61 -11.27 -1.95
CA ILE A 34 -4.43 -12.48 -1.93
C ILE A 34 -4.00 -13.37 -0.75
N GLY A 35 -2.70 -13.68 -0.64
CA GLY A 35 -2.18 -14.55 0.41
C GLY A 35 -2.50 -14.08 1.82
N GLY A 36 -2.36 -12.78 2.11
CA GLY A 36 -2.68 -12.25 3.44
C GLY A 36 -4.16 -12.26 3.81
N ARG A 37 -5.08 -12.31 2.82
CA ARG A 37 -6.52 -12.49 3.07
C ARG A 37 -6.93 -13.95 3.13
N LEU A 38 -6.19 -14.81 2.43
CA LEU A 38 -6.39 -16.25 2.50
C LEU A 38 -5.95 -16.82 3.86
N LEU A 39 -4.88 -16.26 4.43
CA LEU A 39 -4.27 -16.74 5.67
C LEU A 39 -5.28 -16.85 6.85
N PRO A 40 -6.04 -15.82 7.23
CA PRO A 40 -7.01 -15.94 8.33
C PRO A 40 -8.07 -17.03 8.08
N SER A 41 -8.51 -17.18 6.83
CA SER A 41 -9.49 -18.22 6.45
C SER A 41 -8.90 -19.62 6.59
N LEU A 42 -7.63 -19.80 6.20
CA LEU A 42 -6.92 -21.07 6.38
C LEU A 42 -6.71 -21.40 7.86
N GLU A 43 -6.38 -20.40 8.69
CA GLU A 43 -6.20 -20.56 10.15
C GLU A 43 -7.53 -20.95 10.81
N GLN A 44 -8.62 -20.27 10.45
CA GLN A 44 -9.96 -20.53 10.98
C GLN A 44 -10.46 -21.95 10.64
N GLN A 45 -10.07 -22.49 9.48
CA GLN A 45 -10.43 -23.86 9.07
C GLN A 45 -9.55 -24.94 9.72
N GLY A 46 -8.55 -24.56 10.53
CA GLY A 46 -7.74 -25.49 11.31
C GLY A 46 -6.69 -26.26 10.49
N TYR A 47 -6.27 -25.74 9.35
CA TYR A 47 -5.13 -26.31 8.62
C TYR A 47 -3.82 -26.06 9.37
N ARG A 48 -2.87 -26.98 9.26
CA ARG A 48 -1.49 -26.71 9.73
C ARG A 48 -0.84 -25.82 8.69
N LEU A 49 -0.41 -24.63 9.08
CA LEU A 49 0.08 -23.62 8.15
C LEU A 49 1.56 -23.34 8.34
N ARG A 50 2.24 -23.20 7.21
CA ARG A 50 3.57 -22.62 7.12
C ARG A 50 3.55 -21.48 6.13
N CYS A 51 4.03 -20.31 6.52
CA CYS A 51 4.19 -19.16 5.65
C CYS A 51 5.67 -18.97 5.28
N LEU A 52 5.94 -18.83 3.99
CA LEU A 52 7.26 -18.44 3.49
C LEU A 52 7.33 -16.92 3.38
N ALA A 53 8.30 -16.31 4.04
CA ALA A 53 8.57 -14.88 3.94
C ALA A 53 10.06 -14.58 3.90
N ARG A 54 10.47 -13.59 3.10
CA ARG A 54 11.86 -13.08 3.11
C ARG A 54 12.23 -12.43 4.45
N HIS A 55 11.23 -11.81 5.09
CA HIS A 55 11.33 -11.11 6.37
C HIS A 55 10.31 -11.69 7.37
N PRO A 56 10.60 -12.88 7.96
CA PRO A 56 9.68 -13.57 8.87
C PRO A 56 9.21 -12.72 10.05
N GLU A 57 10.06 -11.84 10.57
CA GLU A 57 9.80 -10.97 11.71
C GLU A 57 8.60 -10.03 11.51
N ILE A 58 8.38 -9.56 10.27
CA ILE A 58 7.24 -8.69 9.92
C ILE A 58 5.94 -9.51 9.93
N LEU A 59 6.00 -10.75 9.42
CA LEU A 59 4.82 -11.58 9.27
C LEU A 59 4.42 -12.26 10.59
N LYS A 60 5.40 -12.63 11.45
CA LYS A 60 5.15 -13.26 12.76
C LYS A 60 4.21 -12.47 13.67
N GLN A 61 4.16 -11.15 13.54
CA GLN A 61 3.27 -10.29 14.33
C GLN A 61 1.81 -10.34 13.84
N LYS A 62 1.55 -10.90 12.66
CA LYS A 62 0.24 -10.89 11.97
C LYS A 62 -0.40 -12.28 11.86
N VAL A 63 0.34 -13.35 12.17
CA VAL A 63 -0.17 -14.73 12.07
C VAL A 63 -0.66 -15.25 13.41
N GLY A 64 -1.54 -16.24 13.37
CA GLY A 64 -1.98 -16.97 14.56
C GLY A 64 -0.84 -17.75 15.24
N PRO A 65 -0.97 -18.07 16.55
CA PRO A 65 0.09 -18.70 17.33
C PRO A 65 0.48 -20.12 16.84
N SER A 66 -0.41 -20.77 16.09
CA SER A 66 -0.20 -22.10 15.50
C SER A 66 0.43 -22.07 14.11
N THR A 67 0.61 -20.88 13.51
CA THR A 67 1.14 -20.72 12.16
C THR A 67 2.66 -20.62 12.19
N GLU A 68 3.34 -21.52 11.46
CA GLU A 68 4.78 -21.48 11.32
C GLU A 68 5.19 -20.41 10.30
N VAL A 69 6.21 -19.61 10.60
CA VAL A 69 6.77 -18.64 9.64
C VAL A 69 8.25 -18.93 9.44
N VAL A 70 8.61 -19.25 8.20
CA VAL A 70 9.96 -19.62 7.80
C VAL A 70 10.58 -18.58 6.87
N ALA A 71 11.89 -18.37 7.02
CA ALA A 71 12.68 -17.54 6.13
C ALA A 71 12.91 -18.27 4.81
N GLY A 72 12.79 -17.55 3.69
CA GLY A 72 13.31 -18.01 2.41
C GLY A 72 12.95 -17.08 1.25
N ASP A 73 13.68 -17.26 0.16
CA ASP A 73 13.55 -16.52 -1.09
C ASP A 73 13.36 -17.51 -2.25
N VAL A 74 12.34 -17.30 -3.07
CA VAL A 74 12.07 -18.16 -4.23
C VAL A 74 13.14 -18.07 -5.32
N LEU A 75 13.97 -17.02 -5.30
CA LEU A 75 15.14 -16.89 -6.16
C LEU A 75 16.35 -17.67 -5.63
N ASP A 76 16.36 -18.03 -4.35
CA ASP A 76 17.39 -18.82 -3.69
C ASP A 76 16.89 -20.25 -3.38
N ARG A 77 17.10 -21.18 -4.31
CA ARG A 77 16.58 -22.55 -4.23
C ARG A 77 16.91 -23.28 -2.91
N PRO A 78 18.16 -23.28 -2.40
CA PRO A 78 18.48 -23.86 -1.09
C PRO A 78 17.59 -23.37 0.06
N SER A 79 17.16 -22.10 0.04
CA SER A 79 16.29 -21.54 1.08
C SER A 79 14.90 -22.17 1.11
N LEU A 80 14.46 -22.79 0.01
CA LEU A 80 13.13 -23.40 -0.13
C LEU A 80 13.03 -24.79 0.51
N GLU A 81 14.15 -25.48 0.73
CA GLU A 81 14.17 -26.85 1.26
C GLU A 81 13.51 -26.95 2.64
N ASN A 82 13.85 -26.01 3.53
CA ASN A 82 13.25 -25.96 4.86
C ASN A 82 11.76 -25.59 4.81
N ALA A 83 11.39 -24.73 3.87
CA ALA A 83 10.01 -24.30 3.72
C ALA A 83 9.09 -25.43 3.24
N LEU A 84 9.56 -26.23 2.29
CA LEU A 84 8.76 -27.27 1.63
C LEU A 84 8.78 -28.61 2.38
N ARG A 85 9.65 -28.79 3.38
CA ARG A 85 9.75 -30.05 4.13
C ARG A 85 8.42 -30.46 4.78
N GLY A 86 7.89 -31.61 4.36
CA GLY A 86 6.67 -32.20 4.91
C GLY A 86 5.38 -31.49 4.49
N VAL A 87 5.44 -30.61 3.50
CA VAL A 87 4.28 -29.90 2.96
C VAL A 87 3.47 -30.83 2.05
N ASP A 88 2.15 -30.86 2.26
CA ASP A 88 1.23 -31.63 1.41
C ASP A 88 0.79 -30.83 0.18
N VAL A 89 0.37 -29.58 0.38
CA VAL A 89 -0.10 -28.68 -0.69
C VAL A 89 0.52 -27.31 -0.50
N ALA A 90 0.94 -26.68 -1.61
CA ALA A 90 1.53 -25.35 -1.56
C ALA A 90 0.77 -24.35 -2.44
N TYR A 91 0.44 -23.19 -1.86
CA TYR A 91 0.00 -22.01 -2.59
C TYR A 91 1.21 -21.23 -3.10
N TYR A 92 1.31 -21.09 -4.41
CA TYR A 92 2.28 -20.23 -5.07
C TYR A 92 1.62 -18.88 -5.38
N MET A 93 1.93 -17.84 -4.60
CA MET A 93 1.36 -16.48 -4.71
C MET A 93 2.45 -15.42 -4.93
N VAL A 94 3.65 -15.84 -5.33
CA VAL A 94 4.75 -14.91 -5.61
C VAL A 94 4.60 -14.34 -7.01
N HIS A 95 4.79 -13.03 -7.12
CA HIS A 95 4.80 -12.32 -8.39
C HIS A 95 5.73 -11.10 -8.33
N SER A 96 6.62 -10.97 -9.30
CA SER A 96 7.73 -10.02 -9.30
C SER A 96 7.46 -8.74 -10.09
N MET A 97 6.18 -8.38 -10.31
CA MET A 97 5.72 -7.21 -11.10
C MET A 97 6.44 -5.88 -10.78
N ARG A 98 7.12 -5.79 -9.63
CA ARG A 98 7.72 -4.56 -9.12
C ARG A 98 9.24 -4.61 -8.92
N SER A 99 9.92 -5.70 -9.27
CA SER A 99 11.39 -5.76 -9.20
C SER A 99 12.04 -4.93 -10.32
N THR A 100 13.17 -4.25 -10.03
CA THR A 100 14.00 -3.63 -11.07
C THR A 100 14.56 -4.72 -12.01
N GLY A 101 14.54 -4.49 -13.33
CA GLY A 101 14.92 -5.47 -14.37
C GLY A 101 13.72 -6.16 -15.06
N SER A 102 13.96 -7.22 -15.85
CA SER A 102 12.90 -8.00 -16.50
C SER A 102 12.18 -8.88 -15.46
N PHE A 103 10.98 -8.47 -15.05
CA PHE A 103 10.17 -9.24 -14.10
C PHE A 103 9.84 -10.66 -14.62
N GLU A 104 9.76 -10.83 -15.94
CA GLU A 104 9.45 -12.10 -16.60
C GLU A 104 10.52 -13.16 -16.31
N GLU A 105 11.81 -12.80 -16.36
CA GLU A 105 12.91 -13.73 -16.05
C GLU A 105 12.91 -14.12 -14.57
N LYS A 106 12.67 -13.15 -13.68
CA LYS A 106 12.60 -13.42 -12.23
C LYS A 106 11.43 -14.33 -11.89
N ASP A 107 10.26 -14.10 -12.48
CA ASP A 107 9.09 -14.95 -12.27
C ASP A 107 9.30 -16.36 -12.84
N ARG A 108 9.94 -16.48 -14.01
CA ARG A 108 10.38 -17.75 -14.61
C ARG A 108 11.33 -18.51 -13.70
N GLN A 109 12.38 -17.85 -13.23
CA GLN A 109 13.39 -18.45 -12.34
C GLN A 109 12.75 -18.89 -11.01
N ALA A 110 11.94 -18.03 -10.39
CA ALA A 110 11.24 -18.33 -9.15
C ALA A 110 10.31 -19.54 -9.30
N ALA A 111 9.54 -19.61 -10.40
CA ALA A 111 8.65 -20.74 -10.68
C ALA A 111 9.42 -22.05 -10.85
N ARG A 112 10.55 -22.04 -11.59
CA ARG A 112 11.41 -23.21 -11.77
C ARG A 112 11.96 -23.69 -10.44
N ASN A 113 12.63 -22.80 -9.70
CA ASN A 113 13.20 -23.10 -8.38
C ASN A 113 12.15 -23.70 -7.44
N PHE A 114 10.98 -23.07 -7.37
CA PHE A 114 9.91 -23.51 -6.49
C PHE A 114 9.35 -24.87 -6.89
N SER A 115 9.07 -25.07 -8.18
CA SER A 115 8.52 -26.34 -8.66
C SER A 115 9.48 -27.52 -8.46
N GLU A 116 10.78 -27.30 -8.69
CA GLU A 116 11.80 -28.32 -8.53
C GLU A 116 12.01 -28.66 -7.04
N ALA A 117 12.04 -27.63 -6.18
CA ALA A 117 12.14 -27.83 -4.73
C ALA A 117 10.88 -28.52 -4.19
N ALA A 118 9.69 -28.16 -4.68
CA ALA A 118 8.43 -28.77 -4.24
C ALA A 118 8.35 -30.25 -4.64
N LYS A 119 8.79 -30.57 -5.85
CA LYS A 119 8.90 -31.95 -6.32
C LYS A 119 9.87 -32.76 -5.46
N ALA A 120 11.06 -32.22 -5.19
CA ALA A 120 12.07 -32.87 -4.36
C ALA A 120 11.57 -33.10 -2.92
N ALA A 121 10.76 -32.19 -2.38
CA ALA A 121 10.17 -32.30 -1.05
C ALA A 121 8.94 -33.24 -0.98
N GLY A 122 8.46 -33.75 -2.12
CA GLY A 122 7.31 -34.66 -2.17
C GLY A 122 5.95 -33.97 -1.99
N VAL A 123 5.84 -32.69 -2.36
CA VAL A 123 4.56 -31.96 -2.34
C VAL A 123 3.55 -32.66 -3.25
N LYS A 124 2.29 -32.79 -2.81
CA LYS A 124 1.24 -33.55 -3.51
C LYS A 124 0.45 -32.73 -4.52
N GLY A 125 0.48 -31.40 -4.40
CA GLY A 125 -0.16 -30.50 -5.35
C GLY A 125 0.18 -29.03 -5.11
N LEU A 126 0.07 -28.25 -6.17
CA LEU A 126 0.27 -26.81 -6.17
C LEU A 126 -1.03 -26.09 -6.49
N ILE A 127 -1.25 -24.94 -5.86
CA ILE A 127 -2.35 -24.03 -6.20
C ILE A 127 -1.75 -22.68 -6.59
N TYR A 128 -2.10 -22.18 -7.76
CA TYR A 128 -1.57 -20.94 -8.33
C TYR A 128 -2.72 -20.06 -8.80
N VAL A 129 -2.64 -18.75 -8.54
CA VAL A 129 -3.49 -17.76 -9.21
C VAL A 129 -2.69 -17.20 -10.36
N GLY A 130 -3.16 -17.39 -11.60
CA GLY A 130 -2.60 -16.84 -12.84
C GLY A 130 -3.27 -15.54 -13.27
N GLY A 131 -3.26 -15.26 -14.58
CA GLY A 131 -4.04 -14.19 -15.20
C GLY A 131 -4.96 -14.78 -16.25
N LEU A 132 -6.18 -14.26 -16.40
CA LEU A 132 -7.08 -14.68 -17.47
C LEU A 132 -6.64 -14.04 -18.79
N GLY A 133 -6.48 -14.87 -19.82
CA GLY A 133 -6.08 -14.47 -21.16
C GLY A 133 -6.24 -15.64 -22.12
N SER A 134 -6.39 -15.33 -23.41
CA SER A 134 -6.45 -16.35 -24.46
C SER A 134 -5.03 -16.71 -24.91
N ASP A 135 -4.69 -18.00 -24.92
CA ASP A 135 -3.42 -18.49 -25.48
C ASP A 135 -3.34 -18.28 -27.02
N GLU A 136 -4.47 -18.00 -27.66
CA GLU A 136 -4.58 -17.71 -29.10
C GLU A 136 -4.34 -16.23 -29.46
N GLU A 137 -4.25 -15.35 -28.46
CA GLU A 137 -4.06 -13.90 -28.66
C GLU A 137 -2.64 -13.48 -28.30
N GLU A 138 -2.15 -12.38 -28.89
CA GLU A 138 -0.88 -11.78 -28.49
C GLU A 138 -1.03 -11.14 -27.11
N LEU A 139 -0.66 -11.87 -26.05
CA LEU A 139 -0.78 -11.40 -24.67
C LEU A 139 0.24 -10.30 -24.33
N SER A 140 -0.17 -9.36 -23.50
CA SER A 140 0.74 -8.40 -22.86
C SER A 140 1.88 -9.12 -22.13
N PRO A 141 3.07 -8.50 -21.98
CA PRO A 141 4.20 -9.11 -21.26
C PRO A 141 3.81 -9.60 -19.86
N HIS A 142 2.94 -8.84 -19.17
CA HIS A 142 2.42 -9.25 -17.88
C HIS A 142 1.61 -10.56 -17.93
N LEU A 143 0.60 -10.66 -18.82
CA LEU A 143 -0.22 -11.87 -18.92
C LEU A 143 0.58 -13.07 -19.42
N ARG A 144 1.48 -12.83 -20.38
CA ARG A 144 2.39 -13.84 -20.93
C ARG A 144 3.27 -14.47 -19.85
N SER A 145 3.90 -13.64 -19.02
CA SER A 145 4.70 -14.12 -17.89
C SER A 145 3.85 -14.91 -16.88
N ARG A 146 2.59 -14.52 -16.65
CA ARG A 146 1.69 -15.22 -15.74
C ARG A 146 1.30 -16.60 -16.26
N HIS A 147 1.05 -16.72 -17.57
CA HIS A 147 0.81 -17.99 -18.24
C HIS A 147 2.07 -18.87 -18.20
N GLU A 148 3.22 -18.30 -18.53
CA GLU A 148 4.51 -19.00 -18.52
C GLU A 148 4.84 -19.58 -17.14
N VAL A 149 4.60 -18.83 -16.06
CA VAL A 149 4.73 -19.37 -14.69
C VAL A 149 3.81 -20.56 -14.48
N GLY A 150 2.54 -20.47 -14.88
CA GLY A 150 1.60 -21.59 -14.78
C GLY A 150 2.09 -22.83 -15.53
N ASP A 151 2.66 -22.63 -16.72
CA ASP A 151 3.21 -23.72 -17.55
C ASP A 151 4.44 -24.35 -16.91
N ILE A 152 5.37 -23.55 -16.39
CA ILE A 152 6.55 -24.04 -15.66
C ILE A 152 6.13 -24.89 -14.45
N LEU A 153 5.16 -24.41 -13.67
CA LEU A 153 4.66 -25.16 -12.52
C LEU A 153 4.04 -26.50 -12.96
N ARG A 154 3.28 -26.53 -14.06
CA ARG A 154 2.69 -27.77 -14.60
C ARG A 154 3.70 -28.74 -15.19
N GLN A 155 4.79 -28.25 -15.78
CA GLN A 155 5.86 -29.07 -16.35
C GLN A 155 6.68 -29.81 -15.27
N SER A 156 6.45 -29.54 -13.98
CA SER A 156 7.18 -30.16 -12.87
C SER A 156 6.72 -31.58 -12.50
N ASP A 157 5.74 -32.15 -13.20
CA ASP A 157 5.03 -33.41 -12.87
C ASP A 157 4.20 -33.37 -11.57
N LEU A 158 4.06 -32.20 -10.94
CA LEU A 158 3.15 -32.01 -9.81
C LEU A 158 1.74 -31.67 -10.32
N PRO A 159 0.67 -32.17 -9.69
CA PRO A 159 -0.68 -31.68 -9.95
C PRO A 159 -0.78 -30.18 -9.64
N VAL A 160 -1.25 -29.37 -10.59
CA VAL A 160 -1.38 -27.91 -10.42
C VAL A 160 -2.81 -27.47 -10.65
N CYS A 161 -3.43 -26.86 -9.62
CA CYS A 161 -4.69 -26.14 -9.74
C CYS A 161 -4.36 -24.68 -10.05
N GLU A 162 -4.50 -24.26 -11.31
CA GLU A 162 -4.32 -22.86 -11.71
C GLU A 162 -5.68 -22.17 -11.80
N PHE A 163 -5.87 -21.08 -11.06
CA PHE A 163 -6.99 -20.17 -11.25
C PHE A 163 -6.57 -19.01 -12.17
N ARG A 164 -6.99 -19.05 -13.43
CA ARG A 164 -6.82 -17.94 -14.38
C ARG A 164 -7.92 -16.91 -14.12
N ALA A 165 -7.60 -15.91 -13.29
CA ALA A 165 -8.56 -14.93 -12.83
C ALA A 165 -8.59 -13.67 -13.71
N SER A 166 -9.79 -13.15 -13.97
CA SER A 166 -9.97 -11.80 -14.52
C SER A 166 -9.57 -10.73 -13.49
N ALA A 167 -9.80 -9.45 -13.81
CA ALA A 167 -9.52 -8.34 -12.90
C ALA A 167 -10.19 -8.56 -11.53
N VAL A 168 -9.38 -8.63 -10.48
CA VAL A 168 -9.86 -8.82 -9.11
C VAL A 168 -10.38 -7.50 -8.55
N ILE A 169 -11.62 -7.51 -8.05
CA ILE A 169 -12.30 -6.36 -7.43
C ILE A 169 -12.36 -6.58 -5.92
N GLY A 170 -11.68 -5.70 -5.20
CA GLY A 170 -11.62 -5.71 -3.75
C GLY A 170 -10.79 -4.55 -3.24
N SER A 171 -11.11 -4.05 -2.03
CA SER A 171 -10.33 -2.98 -1.40
C SER A 171 -8.86 -3.37 -1.35
N GLY A 172 -7.97 -2.48 -1.79
CA GLY A 172 -6.53 -2.74 -1.81
C GLY A 172 -6.03 -3.64 -2.96
N SER A 173 -6.88 -4.05 -3.90
CA SER A 173 -6.45 -4.71 -5.15
C SER A 173 -5.99 -3.67 -6.17
N ALA A 174 -5.02 -4.00 -7.02
CA ALA A 174 -4.49 -3.02 -7.98
C ALA A 174 -5.57 -2.51 -8.96
N SER A 175 -6.43 -3.40 -9.47
CA SER A 175 -7.51 -3.05 -10.41
C SER A 175 -8.57 -2.14 -9.78
N PHE A 176 -9.04 -2.47 -8.56
CA PHE A 176 -10.00 -1.64 -7.85
C PHE A 176 -9.42 -0.27 -7.49
N GLU A 177 -8.17 -0.23 -7.01
CA GLU A 177 -7.51 1.02 -6.66
C GLU A 177 -7.28 1.92 -7.88
N LEU A 178 -7.03 1.35 -9.06
CA LEU A 178 -6.93 2.09 -10.31
C LEU A 178 -8.28 2.70 -10.71
N ILE A 179 -9.35 1.89 -10.74
CA ILE A 179 -10.72 2.35 -11.04
C ILE A 179 -11.10 3.50 -10.09
N ARG A 180 -10.87 3.28 -8.80
CA ARG A 180 -11.16 4.25 -7.76
C ARG A 180 -10.39 5.55 -7.95
N ALA A 181 -9.07 5.47 -8.13
CA ALA A 181 -8.24 6.65 -8.31
C ALA A 181 -8.60 7.44 -9.56
N LEU A 182 -8.96 6.75 -10.64
CA LEU A 182 -9.43 7.36 -11.87
C LEU A 182 -10.76 8.12 -11.65
N VAL A 183 -11.77 7.45 -11.12
CA VAL A 183 -13.11 8.03 -10.94
C VAL A 183 -13.13 9.17 -9.92
N GLU A 184 -12.33 9.07 -8.85
CA GLU A 184 -12.27 10.11 -7.81
C GLU A 184 -11.44 11.33 -8.21
N ARG A 185 -10.54 11.21 -9.19
CA ARG A 185 -9.68 12.34 -9.60
C ARG A 185 -10.15 13.02 -10.87
N LEU A 186 -10.89 12.32 -11.72
CA LEU A 186 -11.13 12.74 -13.09
C LEU A 186 -12.63 12.84 -13.35
N PRO A 187 -13.23 14.02 -13.15
CA PRO A 187 -14.64 14.24 -13.47
C PRO A 187 -14.91 14.14 -14.97
N ILE A 188 -13.89 14.39 -15.81
CA ILE A 188 -13.89 14.17 -17.25
C ILE A 188 -12.66 13.32 -17.58
N MET A 189 -12.88 12.19 -18.25
CA MET A 189 -11.85 11.22 -18.58
C MET A 189 -11.83 11.01 -20.09
N LEU A 190 -10.73 11.38 -20.73
CA LEU A 190 -10.47 11.05 -22.13
C LEU A 190 -9.87 9.65 -22.16
N THR A 191 -10.58 8.69 -22.75
CA THR A 191 -10.17 7.29 -22.74
C THR A 191 -9.89 6.78 -24.15
N PRO A 192 -8.97 5.82 -24.32
CA PRO A 192 -8.91 5.03 -25.55
C PRO A 192 -10.21 4.25 -25.79
N LYS A 193 -10.44 3.82 -27.04
CA LYS A 193 -11.59 2.97 -27.40
C LYS A 193 -11.59 1.61 -26.70
N TRP A 194 -10.42 1.06 -26.36
CA TRP A 194 -10.29 -0.26 -25.73
C TRP A 194 -10.91 -0.34 -24.33
N VAL A 195 -11.22 0.79 -23.68
CA VAL A 195 -11.93 0.81 -22.38
C VAL A 195 -13.32 0.16 -22.47
N LYS A 196 -13.86 0.03 -23.69
CA LYS A 196 -15.10 -0.70 -23.98
C LYS A 196 -14.94 -2.21 -24.15
N GLY A 197 -13.69 -2.71 -24.13
CA GLY A 197 -13.39 -4.14 -24.13
C GLY A 197 -14.04 -4.84 -22.94
N LYS A 198 -14.58 -6.03 -23.18
CA LYS A 198 -15.28 -6.81 -22.15
C LYS A 198 -14.29 -7.54 -21.25
N ALA A 199 -14.58 -7.51 -19.95
CA ALA A 199 -13.94 -8.27 -18.91
C ALA A 199 -15.02 -8.94 -18.06
N GLN A 200 -14.65 -9.96 -17.30
CA GLN A 200 -15.52 -10.64 -16.34
C GLN A 200 -14.92 -10.57 -14.94
N PRO A 201 -14.84 -9.36 -14.35
CA PRO A 201 -14.12 -9.12 -13.10
C PRO A 201 -14.65 -9.97 -11.95
N ILE A 202 -13.76 -10.48 -11.10
CA ILE A 202 -14.10 -11.37 -9.97
C ILE A 202 -13.95 -10.63 -8.65
N ALA A 203 -14.87 -10.83 -7.71
CA ALA A 203 -14.71 -10.30 -6.35
C ALA A 203 -13.58 -11.04 -5.61
N ILE A 204 -12.83 -10.32 -4.76
CA ILE A 204 -11.78 -10.94 -3.95
C ILE A 204 -12.35 -12.04 -3.03
N ASP A 205 -13.54 -11.85 -2.46
CA ASP A 205 -14.22 -12.84 -1.63
C ASP A 205 -14.42 -14.17 -2.40
N ASP A 206 -14.98 -14.10 -3.61
CA ASP A 206 -15.24 -15.28 -4.44
C ASP A 206 -13.95 -15.99 -4.84
N LEU A 207 -12.88 -15.23 -5.15
CA LEU A 207 -11.58 -15.79 -5.47
C LEU A 207 -10.97 -16.54 -4.27
N LEU A 208 -11.13 -16.00 -3.05
CA LEU A 208 -10.69 -16.67 -1.84
C LEU A 208 -11.49 -17.95 -1.58
N ASP A 209 -12.80 -17.94 -1.84
CA ASP A 209 -13.64 -19.14 -1.73
C ASP A 209 -13.18 -20.23 -2.71
N TYR A 210 -12.86 -19.88 -3.96
CA TYR A 210 -12.27 -20.83 -4.92
C TYR A 210 -10.94 -21.41 -4.41
N LEU A 211 -10.06 -20.56 -3.88
CA LEU A 211 -8.77 -21.00 -3.34
C LEU A 211 -8.93 -21.93 -2.13
N MET A 212 -9.91 -21.67 -1.27
CA MET A 212 -10.22 -22.50 -0.11
C MET A 212 -10.84 -23.85 -0.52
N GLU A 213 -11.77 -23.84 -1.46
CA GLU A 213 -12.39 -25.08 -1.97
C GLU A 213 -11.40 -25.95 -2.76
N ALA A 214 -10.39 -25.36 -3.40
CA ALA A 214 -9.34 -26.09 -4.09
C ALA A 214 -8.60 -27.09 -3.19
N LEU A 215 -8.44 -26.79 -1.90
CA LEU A 215 -7.85 -27.74 -0.94
C LEU A 215 -8.73 -28.97 -0.69
N ARG A 216 -10.04 -28.86 -0.91
CA ARG A 216 -11.03 -29.89 -0.60
C ARG A 216 -11.32 -30.82 -1.76
N ILE A 217 -10.85 -30.50 -2.97
CA ILE A 217 -10.96 -31.40 -4.12
C ILE A 217 -9.73 -32.32 -4.20
N PRO A 218 -9.89 -33.57 -4.69
CA PRO A 218 -8.74 -34.44 -4.95
C PRO A 218 -7.75 -33.80 -5.94
N THR A 219 -6.45 -34.01 -5.75
CA THR A 219 -5.45 -33.40 -6.66
C THR A 219 -5.52 -33.97 -8.08
N SER A 220 -6.18 -35.10 -8.29
CA SER A 220 -6.52 -35.61 -9.62
C SER A 220 -7.48 -34.71 -10.42
N ARG A 221 -8.18 -33.78 -9.74
CA ARG A 221 -9.04 -32.77 -10.37
C ARG A 221 -8.34 -31.42 -10.57
N TYR A 222 -7.06 -31.32 -10.22
CA TYR A 222 -6.29 -30.10 -10.42
C TYR A 222 -6.03 -29.90 -11.92
N ARG A 223 -6.43 -28.72 -12.41
CA ARG A 223 -6.26 -28.27 -13.79
C ARG A 223 -6.32 -26.74 -13.83
N ILE A 224 -6.32 -26.18 -15.03
CA ILE A 224 -6.63 -24.78 -15.24
C ILE A 224 -8.14 -24.57 -15.05
N TYR A 225 -8.49 -23.58 -14.24
CA TYR A 225 -9.84 -23.10 -14.00
C TYR A 225 -9.87 -21.60 -14.31
N GLU A 226 -10.65 -21.21 -15.31
CA GLU A 226 -10.93 -19.81 -15.56
C GLU A 226 -11.97 -19.31 -14.57
N VAL A 227 -11.70 -18.16 -13.94
CA VAL A 227 -12.58 -17.59 -12.92
C VAL A 227 -12.86 -16.11 -13.17
N GLY A 228 -14.15 -15.77 -13.10
CA GLY A 228 -14.69 -14.44 -13.32
C GLY A 228 -15.96 -14.25 -12.48
N GLY A 229 -16.41 -12.99 -12.35
CA GLY A 229 -17.68 -12.65 -11.70
C GLY A 229 -18.91 -13.04 -12.53
N ALA A 230 -20.10 -12.74 -12.02
CA ALA A 230 -21.35 -13.02 -12.74
C ALA A 230 -21.52 -12.17 -14.00
N ASP A 231 -20.95 -10.96 -14.04
CA ASP A 231 -21.22 -9.97 -15.08
C ASP A 231 -20.06 -9.82 -16.08
N GLN A 232 -20.38 -9.77 -17.37
CA GLN A 232 -19.45 -9.39 -18.44
C GLN A 232 -19.56 -7.89 -18.74
N VAL A 233 -18.67 -7.11 -18.15
CA VAL A 233 -18.70 -5.64 -18.14
C VAL A 233 -17.46 -5.06 -18.78
N SER A 234 -17.58 -3.85 -19.32
CA SER A 234 -16.42 -3.10 -19.77
C SER A 234 -15.72 -2.37 -18.62
N TYR A 235 -14.49 -1.88 -18.85
CA TYR A 235 -13.84 -0.98 -17.89
C TYR A 235 -14.61 0.33 -17.71
N GLU A 236 -15.28 0.80 -18.76
CA GLU A 236 -16.22 1.91 -18.67
C GLU A 236 -17.35 1.62 -17.67
N ASP A 237 -17.96 0.43 -17.78
CA ASP A 237 -19.06 0.00 -16.92
C ASP A 237 -18.60 -0.11 -15.45
N MET A 238 -17.39 -0.65 -15.20
CA MET A 238 -16.80 -0.74 -13.87
C MET A 238 -16.57 0.65 -13.26
N MET A 239 -16.04 1.60 -14.03
CA MET A 239 -15.84 2.99 -13.58
C MET A 239 -17.18 3.68 -13.29
N ARG A 240 -18.20 3.45 -14.13
CA ARG A 240 -19.55 3.98 -13.90
C ARG A 240 -20.20 3.36 -12.67
N ALA A 241 -20.04 2.05 -12.46
CA ALA A 241 -20.56 1.35 -11.28
C ALA A 241 -19.93 1.89 -9.99
N TYR A 242 -18.61 2.05 -9.96
CA TYR A 242 -17.91 2.70 -8.86
C TYR A 242 -18.41 4.12 -8.61
N GLY A 243 -18.55 4.91 -9.70
CA GLY A 243 -19.05 6.27 -9.64
C GLY A 243 -20.45 6.35 -9.01
N ARG A 244 -21.41 5.53 -9.45
CA ARG A 244 -22.77 5.50 -8.90
C ARG A 244 -22.76 5.29 -7.39
N GLN A 245 -21.97 4.34 -6.91
CA GLN A 245 -21.90 4.01 -5.47
C GLN A 245 -21.20 5.09 -4.63
N ARG A 246 -20.34 5.91 -5.24
CA ARG A 246 -19.68 7.06 -4.58
C ARG A 246 -20.38 8.40 -4.82
N GLY A 247 -21.53 8.41 -5.51
CA GLY A 247 -22.21 9.65 -5.89
C GLY A 247 -21.42 10.50 -6.90
N LEU A 248 -20.53 9.87 -7.67
CA LEU A 248 -19.70 10.49 -8.70
C LEU A 248 -20.20 10.10 -10.09
N THR A 249 -20.26 11.09 -10.99
CA THR A 249 -20.70 10.87 -12.38
C THR A 249 -19.56 11.24 -13.35
N PRO A 250 -18.53 10.37 -13.50
CA PRO A 250 -17.44 10.66 -14.41
C PRO A 250 -17.94 10.73 -15.86
N ARG A 251 -17.56 11.77 -16.59
CA ARG A 251 -17.82 11.91 -18.02
C ARG A 251 -16.69 11.25 -18.80
N ILE A 252 -16.97 10.04 -19.30
CA ILE A 252 -16.00 9.23 -20.05
C ILE A 252 -16.20 9.52 -21.55
N ILE A 253 -15.16 10.04 -22.20
CA ILE A 253 -15.19 10.43 -23.62
C ILE A 253 -14.12 9.62 -24.36
N PRO A 254 -14.53 8.66 -25.22
CA PRO A 254 -13.58 7.86 -25.98
C PRO A 254 -12.95 8.69 -27.11
N VAL A 255 -11.62 8.63 -27.23
CA VAL A 255 -10.85 9.31 -28.29
C VAL A 255 -10.10 8.29 -29.16
N PRO A 256 -9.98 8.53 -30.49
CA PRO A 256 -9.47 7.54 -31.43
C PRO A 256 -7.94 7.31 -31.39
N VAL A 257 -7.14 8.25 -30.88
CA VAL A 257 -5.66 8.21 -30.97
C VAL A 257 -4.99 8.48 -29.61
N LEU A 258 -5.49 7.88 -28.53
CA LEU A 258 -4.71 7.79 -27.29
C LEU A 258 -3.93 6.47 -27.34
N THR A 259 -2.64 6.53 -27.66
CA THR A 259 -1.78 5.35 -27.58
C THR A 259 -1.73 4.84 -26.14
N PRO A 260 -1.55 3.53 -25.89
CA PRO A 260 -1.37 2.99 -24.53
C PRO A 260 -0.27 3.72 -23.74
N TRP A 261 0.78 4.17 -24.42
CA TRP A 261 1.86 4.99 -23.86
C TRP A 261 1.40 6.36 -23.35
N LEU A 262 0.62 7.11 -24.14
CA LEU A 262 0.10 8.42 -23.73
C LEU A 262 -0.90 8.29 -22.57
N SER A 263 -1.67 7.19 -22.58
CA SER A 263 -2.60 6.82 -21.50
C SER A 263 -1.85 6.54 -20.18
N ALA A 264 -0.70 5.87 -20.25
CA ALA A 264 0.16 5.58 -19.11
C ALA A 264 0.86 6.84 -18.56
N LEU A 265 1.33 7.74 -19.43
CA LEU A 265 1.93 9.02 -19.04
C LEU A 265 0.92 9.89 -18.27
N TRP A 266 -0.32 9.95 -18.76
CA TRP A 266 -1.40 10.70 -18.12
C TRP A 266 -1.83 10.08 -16.77
N LEU A 267 -1.86 8.75 -16.69
CA LEU A 267 -2.05 8.06 -15.41
C LEU A 267 -0.89 8.33 -14.42
N GLY A 268 0.35 8.50 -14.90
CA GLY A 268 1.46 8.90 -14.04
C GLY A 268 1.26 10.27 -13.39
N LEU A 269 0.60 11.21 -14.08
CA LEU A 269 0.28 12.55 -13.57
C LEU A 269 -0.81 12.51 -12.49
N VAL A 270 -1.82 11.67 -12.66
CA VAL A 270 -2.99 11.58 -11.76
C VAL A 270 -2.73 10.62 -10.59
N THR A 271 -1.82 9.67 -10.78
CA THR A 271 -1.55 8.56 -9.86
C THR A 271 -0.04 8.24 -9.83
N PRO A 272 0.82 9.06 -9.17
CA PRO A 272 2.28 8.86 -9.20
C PRO A 272 2.76 7.50 -8.68
N LEU A 273 2.08 6.92 -7.67
CA LEU A 273 2.36 5.58 -7.16
C LEU A 273 2.10 4.47 -8.19
N TYR A 274 1.34 4.77 -9.24
CA TYR A 274 0.85 3.83 -10.24
C TYR A 274 1.47 4.07 -11.62
N ALA A 275 2.38 5.04 -11.81
CA ALA A 275 2.94 5.33 -13.13
C ALA A 275 3.70 4.13 -13.74
N ARG A 276 4.52 3.43 -12.93
CA ARG A 276 5.31 2.27 -13.39
C ARG A 276 4.51 0.96 -13.46
N ILE A 277 3.59 0.74 -12.52
CA ILE A 277 2.79 -0.50 -12.41
C ILE A 277 1.53 -0.41 -13.26
N GLY A 278 0.95 0.77 -13.33
CA GLY A 278 -0.19 1.10 -14.16
C GLY A 278 0.09 0.79 -15.62
N ARG A 279 1.32 0.99 -16.14
CA ARG A 279 1.63 0.63 -17.53
C ARG A 279 1.40 -0.85 -17.84
N ALA A 280 2.00 -1.76 -17.07
CA ALA A 280 1.82 -3.21 -17.25
C ALA A 280 0.35 -3.64 -17.05
N ILE A 281 -0.34 -3.02 -16.08
CA ILE A 281 -1.76 -3.27 -15.84
C ILE A 281 -2.62 -2.74 -17.01
N ILE A 282 -2.40 -1.52 -17.49
CA ILE A 282 -3.11 -0.93 -18.65
C ILE A 282 -2.88 -1.79 -19.90
N GLU A 283 -1.64 -2.20 -20.15
CA GLU A 283 -1.31 -3.08 -21.27
C GLU A 283 -2.05 -4.43 -21.14
N SER A 284 -2.23 -4.97 -19.93
CA SER A 284 -3.07 -6.17 -19.70
C SER A 284 -4.58 -5.91 -19.84
N ILE A 285 -5.06 -4.71 -19.50
CA ILE A 285 -6.46 -4.28 -19.55
C ILE A 285 -6.99 -4.19 -20.99
N VAL A 286 -6.11 -4.05 -21.99
CA VAL A 286 -6.48 -4.04 -23.41
C VAL A 286 -7.05 -5.38 -23.87
N HIS A 287 -6.70 -6.49 -23.21
CA HIS A 287 -7.15 -7.82 -23.58
C HIS A 287 -8.54 -8.15 -23.04
N VAL A 288 -9.31 -8.92 -23.82
CA VAL A 288 -10.62 -9.42 -23.40
C VAL A 288 -10.41 -10.52 -22.37
N THR A 289 -10.86 -10.27 -21.14
CA THR A 289 -10.69 -11.20 -20.01
C THR A 289 -12.03 -11.76 -19.57
N VAL A 290 -12.68 -12.47 -20.50
CA VAL A 290 -13.97 -13.14 -20.31
C VAL A 290 -13.76 -14.63 -20.21
N VAL A 291 -14.45 -15.29 -19.26
CA VAL A 291 -14.36 -16.73 -19.05
C VAL A 291 -14.96 -17.46 -20.26
N ARG A 292 -14.19 -18.40 -20.82
CA ARG A 292 -14.56 -19.28 -21.94
C ARG A 292 -14.84 -20.70 -21.45
N ASP A 293 -14.20 -21.13 -20.35
CA ASP A 293 -14.43 -22.44 -19.72
C ASP A 293 -15.20 -22.34 -18.39
N ASN A 294 -16.40 -22.95 -18.35
CA ASN A 294 -17.26 -23.00 -17.16
C ASN A 294 -16.90 -24.14 -16.18
N ALA A 295 -15.76 -24.82 -16.37
CA ALA A 295 -15.21 -25.83 -15.48
C ALA A 295 -15.21 -25.42 -14.00
N ALA A 296 -14.93 -24.16 -13.69
CA ALA A 296 -14.90 -23.67 -12.31
C ALA A 296 -16.28 -23.74 -11.65
N LEU A 297 -17.33 -23.27 -12.34
CA LEU A 297 -18.70 -23.24 -11.82
C LEU A 297 -19.31 -24.63 -11.61
N THR A 298 -18.79 -25.63 -12.31
CA THR A 298 -19.23 -27.03 -12.19
C THR A 298 -18.41 -27.83 -11.16
N THR A 299 -17.14 -27.50 -10.97
CA THR A 299 -16.28 -28.16 -9.98
C THR A 299 -16.51 -27.62 -8.56
N PHE A 300 -16.71 -26.31 -8.41
CA PHE A 300 -16.77 -25.63 -7.13
C PHE A 300 -18.19 -25.17 -6.78
N SER A 301 -18.45 -25.01 -5.48
CA SER A 301 -19.74 -24.53 -4.97
C SER A 301 -19.90 -23.02 -5.05
N VAL A 302 -18.79 -22.30 -5.27
CA VAL A 302 -18.73 -20.85 -5.44
C VAL A 302 -19.71 -20.36 -6.50
N ARG A 303 -20.48 -19.32 -6.16
CA ARG A 303 -21.39 -18.61 -7.07
C ARG A 303 -20.96 -17.15 -7.11
N PRO A 304 -20.17 -16.74 -8.12
CA PRO A 304 -19.58 -15.41 -8.14
C PRO A 304 -20.63 -14.31 -8.11
N MET A 305 -20.33 -13.22 -7.41
CA MET A 305 -21.21 -12.06 -7.33
C MET A 305 -21.10 -11.17 -8.57
N GLY A 306 -22.10 -10.31 -8.73
CA GLY A 306 -22.11 -9.26 -9.76
C GLY A 306 -21.20 -8.09 -9.40
N ILE A 307 -20.89 -7.24 -10.38
CA ILE A 307 -19.94 -6.14 -10.26
C ILE A 307 -20.39 -5.09 -9.23
N ASP A 308 -21.69 -4.79 -9.16
CA ASP A 308 -22.21 -3.80 -8.22
C ASP A 308 -22.03 -4.28 -6.78
N GLU A 309 -22.30 -5.57 -6.49
CA GLU A 309 -22.07 -6.15 -5.16
C GLU A 309 -20.58 -6.24 -4.82
N ALA A 310 -19.73 -6.64 -5.78
CA ALA A 310 -18.28 -6.69 -5.59
C ALA A 310 -17.70 -5.32 -5.19
N ILE A 311 -18.11 -4.25 -5.89
CA ILE A 311 -17.72 -2.87 -5.57
C ILE A 311 -18.30 -2.44 -4.22
N HIS A 312 -19.56 -2.78 -3.94
CA HIS A 312 -20.22 -2.41 -2.68
C HIS A 312 -19.46 -3.00 -1.49
N ARG A 313 -19.15 -4.30 -1.54
CA ARG A 313 -18.36 -4.96 -0.50
C ARG A 313 -16.96 -4.38 -0.36
N ALA A 314 -16.30 -4.08 -1.49
CA ALA A 314 -15.00 -3.44 -1.48
C ALA A 314 -15.02 -2.07 -0.80
N LEU A 315 -16.10 -1.29 -0.96
CA LEU A 315 -16.30 0.00 -0.29
C LEU A 315 -16.66 -0.13 1.19
N VAL A 316 -17.55 -1.06 1.55
CA VAL A 316 -18.00 -1.27 2.94
C VAL A 316 -16.86 -1.81 3.80
N ARG A 317 -16.14 -2.82 3.30
CA ARG A 317 -15.05 -3.47 4.03
C ARG A 317 -13.70 -2.79 3.81
N GLU A 318 -13.69 -1.59 3.23
CA GLU A 318 -12.47 -0.86 2.93
C GLU A 318 -11.63 -0.63 4.18
N GLU A 319 -12.25 -0.31 5.32
CA GLU A 319 -11.54 -0.07 6.58
C GLU A 319 -10.86 -1.34 7.13
N THR A 320 -11.58 -2.47 7.14
CA THR A 320 -11.06 -3.76 7.61
C THR A 320 -9.99 -4.30 6.66
N HIS A 321 -10.28 -4.39 5.36
CA HIS A 321 -9.36 -4.97 4.38
C HIS A 321 -8.13 -4.10 4.09
N PHE A 322 -8.23 -2.78 4.21
CA PHE A 322 -7.07 -1.89 4.09
C PHE A 322 -6.08 -2.04 5.26
N SER A 323 -6.56 -2.50 6.42
CA SER A 323 -5.74 -2.81 7.59
C SER A 323 -5.08 -4.19 7.52
N GLU A 324 -5.70 -5.15 6.82
CA GLU A 324 -5.19 -6.51 6.65
C GLU A 324 -3.97 -6.56 5.72
N THR A 325 -4.16 -6.30 4.42
CA THR A 325 -3.07 -6.26 3.42
C THR A 325 -3.43 -5.46 2.17
N ARG A 326 -2.43 -4.87 1.52
CA ARG A 326 -2.57 -4.22 0.19
C ARG A 326 -1.68 -4.88 -0.84
N TRP A 327 -2.04 -4.72 -2.11
CA TRP A 327 -1.15 -5.07 -3.22
C TRP A 327 0.22 -4.36 -3.11
N SER A 328 0.25 -3.15 -2.53
CA SER A 328 1.47 -2.38 -2.33
C SER A 328 2.39 -2.93 -1.24
N ASP A 329 1.85 -3.64 -0.24
CA ASP A 329 2.59 -4.01 0.98
C ASP A 329 3.63 -5.10 0.69
N ALA A 330 3.40 -5.94 -0.31
CA ALA A 330 4.38 -6.89 -0.83
C ALA A 330 5.70 -6.22 -1.27
N LEU A 331 5.66 -4.93 -1.61
CA LEU A 331 6.84 -4.13 -1.97
C LEU A 331 7.64 -3.67 -0.75
N SER A 332 6.96 -3.32 0.35
CA SER A 332 7.64 -2.94 1.60
C SER A 332 8.44 -4.11 2.17
N SER A 333 8.06 -5.34 1.85
CA SER A 333 8.84 -6.56 2.14
C SER A 333 9.95 -6.88 1.13
N SER A 334 10.27 -5.96 0.20
CA SER A 334 11.23 -6.16 -0.90
C SER A 334 12.37 -5.13 -0.96
N GLY A 335 12.46 -4.20 0.00
CA GLY A 335 13.47 -3.16 0.02
C GLY A 335 13.69 -2.53 1.39
N THR A 336 14.82 -1.83 1.56
CA THR A 336 15.17 -1.14 2.80
C THR A 336 14.17 -0.03 3.13
N GLN A 337 13.63 -0.09 4.34
CA GLN A 337 12.62 0.82 4.86
C GLN A 337 13.23 2.21 5.07
N ARG A 338 13.03 3.13 4.12
CA ARG A 338 13.40 4.54 4.32
C ARG A 338 12.36 5.22 5.20
N SER A 339 12.76 5.65 6.39
CA SER A 339 11.96 6.55 7.23
C SER A 339 12.16 7.99 6.76
N TRP A 340 11.20 8.58 6.06
CA TRP A 340 11.07 10.03 5.97
C TRP A 340 9.59 10.42 5.85
N GLY A 341 9.25 11.53 6.52
CA GLY A 341 7.90 12.00 6.79
C GLY A 341 7.02 12.20 5.56
N GLY A 342 5.71 12.07 5.77
CA GLY A 342 4.68 12.31 4.77
C GLY A 342 4.46 11.17 3.79
N VAL A 343 4.21 9.94 4.27
CA VAL A 343 3.88 8.81 3.39
C VAL A 343 2.43 8.94 2.90
N ARG A 344 2.24 9.18 1.60
CA ARG A 344 0.94 9.00 0.92
C ARG A 344 0.61 7.50 0.83
N PHE A 345 -0.15 7.01 1.79
CA PHE A 345 -0.71 5.66 1.74
C PHE A 345 -2.02 5.66 0.90
N GLY A 346 -1.89 5.48 -0.41
CA GLY A 346 -3.03 5.44 -1.34
C GLY A 346 -3.56 6.83 -1.71
N THR A 347 -4.88 6.94 -1.93
CA THR A 347 -5.56 8.25 -2.10
C THR A 347 -5.81 8.97 -0.78
N ARG A 348 -5.73 8.25 0.34
CA ARG A 348 -5.90 8.82 1.67
C ARG A 348 -4.71 9.70 1.98
N ILE A 349 -5.01 10.90 2.42
CA ILE A 349 -4.04 11.89 2.84
C ILE A 349 -3.80 11.66 4.33
N VAL A 350 -2.54 11.43 4.69
CA VAL A 350 -2.12 11.14 6.06
C VAL A 350 -1.18 12.24 6.50
N ASP A 351 -1.53 12.94 7.59
CA ASP A 351 -0.68 13.89 8.30
C ASP A 351 -0.35 13.27 9.66
N SER A 352 0.91 12.92 9.88
CA SER A 352 1.37 12.29 11.12
C SER A 352 2.46 13.13 11.76
N ARG A 353 2.31 13.36 13.07
CA ARG A 353 3.19 14.21 13.87
C ARG A 353 3.54 13.49 15.16
N THR A 354 4.78 13.64 15.60
CA THR A 354 5.27 13.01 16.83
C THR A 354 5.84 14.03 17.79
N LEU A 355 5.68 13.77 19.09
CA LEU A 355 6.27 14.54 20.16
C LEU A 355 6.55 13.64 21.36
N THR A 356 7.74 13.77 21.94
CA THR A 356 8.13 13.03 23.14
C THR A 356 7.92 13.85 24.39
N VAL A 357 7.27 13.27 25.40
CA VAL A 357 6.98 13.90 26.69
C VAL A 357 7.55 13.08 27.84
N GLN A 358 8.12 13.75 28.85
CA GLN A 358 8.62 13.13 30.08
C GLN A 358 7.46 12.84 31.05
N ALA A 359 6.57 11.92 30.65
CA ALA A 359 5.44 11.47 31.45
C ALA A 359 5.13 9.99 31.15
N PRO A 360 4.67 9.22 32.15
CA PRO A 360 4.17 7.85 31.95
C PRO A 360 3.00 7.76 30.95
N PRO A 361 2.87 6.66 30.19
CA PRO A 361 1.81 6.51 29.18
C PRO A 361 0.38 6.63 29.74
N ASP A 362 0.13 6.24 30.99
CA ASP A 362 -1.20 6.32 31.59
C ASP A 362 -1.65 7.77 31.85
N ILE A 363 -0.72 8.64 32.23
CA ILE A 363 -0.98 10.07 32.43
C ILE A 363 -1.24 10.72 31.07
N VAL A 364 -0.36 10.48 30.10
CA VAL A 364 -0.49 11.01 28.74
C VAL A 364 -1.80 10.56 28.09
N PHE A 365 -2.13 9.28 28.22
CA PHE A 365 -3.38 8.73 27.68
C PHE A 365 -4.61 9.33 28.36
N SER A 366 -4.56 9.61 29.66
CA SER A 366 -5.66 10.27 30.35
C SER A 366 -5.91 11.69 29.86
N CYS A 367 -4.87 12.43 29.45
CA CYS A 367 -5.03 13.72 28.77
C CYS A 367 -5.67 13.55 27.38
N ILE A 368 -5.27 12.53 26.61
CA ILE A 368 -5.86 12.24 25.30
C ILE A 368 -7.35 11.86 25.44
N GLU A 369 -7.72 11.07 26.46
CA GLU A 369 -9.12 10.73 26.71
C GLU A 369 -9.97 11.93 27.15
N ARG A 370 -9.36 13.03 27.58
CA ARG A 370 -10.05 14.26 28.00
C ARG A 370 -10.34 15.24 26.86
N ILE A 371 -9.92 14.95 25.63
CA ILE A 371 -10.25 15.77 24.45
C ILE A 371 -11.77 15.94 24.29
N GLY A 372 -12.20 17.14 23.90
CA GLY A 372 -13.58 17.48 23.58
C GLY A 372 -14.46 17.88 24.78
N GLY A 373 -15.66 18.39 24.50
CA GLY A 373 -16.55 18.95 25.51
C GLY A 373 -15.94 20.17 26.23
N ASP A 374 -16.15 20.30 27.54
CA ASP A 374 -15.71 21.46 28.33
C ASP A 374 -14.18 21.62 28.44
N HIS A 375 -13.43 20.57 28.13
CA HIS A 375 -11.95 20.60 28.12
C HIS A 375 -11.37 21.12 26.81
N GLY A 376 -12.18 21.23 25.76
CA GLY A 376 -11.74 21.64 24.42
C GLY A 376 -10.80 20.65 23.74
N TRP A 377 -10.16 21.10 22.67
CA TRP A 377 -9.27 20.31 21.81
C TRP A 377 -7.80 20.70 22.00
N TYR A 378 -7.46 21.28 23.16
CA TYR A 378 -6.13 21.74 23.57
C TYR A 378 -5.51 22.86 22.71
N ALA A 379 -6.07 23.17 21.53
CA ALA A 379 -5.67 24.30 20.72
C ALA A 379 -6.76 24.72 19.73
N CYS A 380 -6.79 26.03 19.46
CA CYS A 380 -7.62 26.62 18.40
C CYS A 380 -9.10 26.19 18.46
N ASP A 381 -9.68 26.11 19.66
CA ASP A 381 -11.08 25.68 19.86
C ASP A 381 -12.08 26.50 19.04
N TRP A 382 -11.79 27.78 18.77
CA TRP A 382 -12.59 28.63 17.90
C TRP A 382 -12.63 28.13 16.44
N LEU A 383 -11.57 27.50 15.92
CA LEU A 383 -11.57 26.88 14.59
C LEU A 383 -12.45 25.63 14.58
N TRP A 384 -12.44 24.84 15.65
CA TRP A 384 -13.34 23.70 15.82
C TRP A 384 -14.80 24.13 15.93
N GLN A 385 -15.08 25.19 16.68
CA GLN A 385 -16.41 25.78 16.78
C GLN A 385 -16.88 26.36 15.43
N LEU A 386 -16.03 27.11 14.73
CA LEU A 386 -16.32 27.64 13.39
C LEU A 386 -16.61 26.50 12.41
N ARG A 387 -15.78 25.45 12.41
CA ARG A 387 -16.00 24.29 11.56
C ARG A 387 -17.28 23.55 11.92
N GLY A 388 -17.58 23.41 13.22
CA GLY A 388 -18.84 22.85 13.72
C GLY A 388 -20.07 23.65 13.35
N PHE A 389 -19.96 24.97 13.28
CA PHE A 389 -21.03 25.85 12.81
C PHE A 389 -21.28 25.66 11.31
N ILE A 390 -20.22 25.62 10.50
CA ILE A 390 -20.33 25.32 9.06
C ILE A 390 -20.96 23.94 8.82
N ASP A 391 -20.62 22.97 9.66
CA ASP A 391 -21.18 21.61 9.61
C ASP A 391 -22.69 21.60 9.81
N LEU A 392 -23.15 22.33 10.83
CA LEU A 392 -24.57 22.48 11.14
C LEU A 392 -25.34 23.09 9.97
N LEU A 393 -24.78 24.11 9.31
CA LEU A 393 -25.38 24.72 8.12
C LEU A 393 -25.51 23.73 6.95
N GLN A 394 -24.66 22.71 6.91
CA GLN A 394 -24.67 21.65 5.90
C GLN A 394 -25.45 20.41 6.34
N GLY A 395 -26.23 20.50 7.43
CA GLY A 395 -27.05 19.40 7.96
C GLY A 395 -26.27 18.35 8.77
N GLY A 396 -25.00 18.62 9.08
CA GLY A 396 -24.18 17.78 9.95
C GLY A 396 -24.47 17.98 11.44
N PRO A 397 -23.89 17.14 12.30
CA PRO A 397 -24.11 17.19 13.75
C PRO A 397 -23.56 18.44 14.46
N GLY A 398 -22.57 19.11 13.87
CA GLY A 398 -21.81 20.18 14.51
C GLY A 398 -21.10 19.71 15.79
N MET A 399 -20.69 20.67 16.62
CA MET A 399 -19.97 20.40 17.89
C MET A 399 -20.91 20.21 19.10
N ARG A 400 -22.22 20.04 18.87
CA ARG A 400 -23.26 20.12 19.93
C ARG A 400 -23.48 18.84 20.73
N ARG A 401 -22.92 17.71 20.27
CA ARG A 401 -23.15 16.41 20.92
C ARG A 401 -22.33 16.22 22.21
N GLY A 402 -21.30 17.06 22.44
CA GLY A 402 -20.47 17.00 23.64
C GLY A 402 -19.79 15.64 23.81
N ARG A 403 -19.48 15.28 25.06
CA ARG A 403 -18.92 13.97 25.43
C ARG A 403 -19.67 13.35 26.60
N PRO A 404 -19.63 12.02 26.78
CA PRO A 404 -20.03 11.39 28.03
C PRO A 404 -19.29 12.02 29.23
N SER A 405 -19.99 12.18 30.35
CA SER A 405 -19.42 12.75 31.59
C SER A 405 -18.36 11.84 32.25
N SER A 406 -18.12 10.65 31.70
CA SER A 406 -17.07 9.75 32.19
C SER A 406 -15.67 10.25 31.80
N ALA A 407 -14.75 10.18 32.76
CA ALA A 407 -13.33 10.46 32.55
C ALA A 407 -12.67 9.49 31.55
N THR A 408 -13.34 8.38 31.22
CA THR A 408 -12.87 7.31 30.33
C THR A 408 -13.78 7.17 29.12
N LEU A 409 -13.20 6.95 27.94
CA LEU A 409 -13.94 6.74 26.68
C LEU A 409 -14.15 5.24 26.38
N ARG A 410 -15.24 4.90 25.70
CA ARG A 410 -15.56 3.55 25.21
C ARG A 410 -15.81 3.56 23.71
N ILE A 411 -15.64 2.41 23.06
CA ILE A 411 -15.98 2.25 21.65
C ILE A 411 -17.45 2.61 21.45
N GLY A 412 -17.72 3.49 20.48
CA GLY A 412 -19.05 4.00 20.18
C GLY A 412 -19.39 5.35 20.85
N ASP A 413 -18.65 5.79 21.87
CA ASP A 413 -18.88 7.09 22.52
C ASP A 413 -18.68 8.24 21.53
N THR A 414 -19.45 9.32 21.72
CA THR A 414 -19.30 10.55 20.94
C THR A 414 -18.41 11.55 21.66
N VAL A 415 -17.50 12.19 20.93
CA VAL A 415 -16.66 13.30 21.38
C VAL A 415 -16.89 14.44 20.42
N ASP A 416 -17.81 15.33 20.76
CA ASP A 416 -18.34 16.39 19.91
C ASP A 416 -18.83 15.85 18.55
N SER A 417 -18.17 16.18 17.45
CA SER A 417 -18.49 15.71 16.11
C SER A 417 -17.75 14.41 15.71
N PHE A 418 -17.11 13.74 16.66
CA PHE A 418 -16.38 12.50 16.44
C PHE A 418 -17.00 11.32 17.20
N ARG A 419 -16.76 10.11 16.71
CA ARG A 419 -17.11 8.85 17.36
C ARG A 419 -15.86 8.03 17.66
N VAL A 420 -15.78 7.45 18.84
CA VAL A 420 -14.70 6.52 19.21
C VAL A 420 -14.87 5.23 18.42
N GLU A 421 -13.93 4.96 17.51
CA GLU A 421 -13.95 3.79 16.63
C GLU A 421 -13.09 2.65 17.21
N ALA A 422 -11.94 2.99 17.80
CA ALA A 422 -11.07 2.02 18.45
C ALA A 422 -10.36 2.62 19.66
N ILE A 423 -10.17 1.81 20.71
CA ILE A 423 -9.43 2.22 21.90
C ILE A 423 -8.63 1.03 22.48
N GLU A 424 -7.32 1.22 22.65
CA GLU A 424 -6.43 0.35 23.41
C GLU A 424 -5.85 1.18 24.55
N ARG A 425 -6.17 0.81 25.79
CA ARG A 425 -5.80 1.60 26.99
C ARG A 425 -4.29 1.84 27.04
N ASN A 426 -3.92 3.10 27.29
CA ASN A 426 -2.53 3.57 27.39
C ASN A 426 -1.67 3.40 26.12
N ARG A 427 -2.30 3.07 24.99
CA ARG A 427 -1.59 2.77 23.74
C ARG A 427 -2.19 3.45 22.52
N ARG A 428 -3.52 3.45 22.37
CA ARG A 428 -4.15 3.91 21.13
C ARG A 428 -5.58 4.44 21.33
N LEU A 429 -5.91 5.54 20.66
CA LEU A 429 -7.28 6.04 20.53
C LEU A 429 -7.51 6.47 19.07
N ARG A 430 -8.60 5.99 18.45
CA ARG A 430 -9.03 6.40 17.12
C ARG A 430 -10.43 7.00 17.16
N LEU A 431 -10.54 8.21 16.63
CA LEU A 431 -11.77 8.98 16.51
C LEU A 431 -12.14 9.13 15.03
N LYS A 432 -13.36 8.74 14.67
CA LYS A 432 -13.94 8.91 13.33
C LYS A 432 -14.78 10.17 13.29
N SER A 433 -14.56 11.05 12.31
CA SER A 433 -15.38 12.25 12.16
C SER A 433 -16.77 11.90 11.61
N GLU A 434 -17.82 12.44 12.23
CA GLU A 434 -19.21 12.36 11.77
C GLU A 434 -19.69 13.67 11.11
N MET A 435 -18.77 14.60 10.86
CA MET A 435 -19.05 15.86 10.18
C MET A 435 -19.40 15.62 8.71
N ASN A 436 -20.24 16.48 8.14
CA ASN A 436 -20.47 16.54 6.71
C ASN A 436 -19.20 17.06 6.02
N LEU A 437 -18.44 16.14 5.45
CA LEU A 437 -17.17 16.39 4.79
C LEU A 437 -17.23 15.82 3.36
N PRO A 438 -16.54 16.44 2.38
CA PRO A 438 -16.38 15.86 1.05
C PRO A 438 -15.35 14.70 1.07
N GLY A 439 -15.54 13.74 1.97
CA GLY A 439 -14.60 12.68 2.31
C GLY A 439 -14.88 12.09 3.69
N ARG A 440 -14.11 11.08 4.09
CA ARG A 440 -14.12 10.53 5.46
C ARG A 440 -12.87 11.00 6.20
N ALA A 441 -12.96 11.25 7.50
CA ALA A 441 -11.83 11.71 8.29
C ALA A 441 -11.69 10.94 9.61
N TRP A 442 -10.46 10.70 10.02
CA TRP A 442 -10.12 10.13 11.32
C TRP A 442 -8.99 10.93 11.96
N LEU A 443 -8.98 10.89 13.29
CA LEU A 443 -7.88 11.36 14.11
C LEU A 443 -7.47 10.22 15.04
N GLU A 444 -6.20 9.83 14.94
CA GLU A 444 -5.63 8.73 15.70
C GLU A 444 -4.49 9.24 16.59
N PHE A 445 -4.43 8.71 17.81
CA PHE A 445 -3.33 8.90 18.74
C PHE A 445 -2.75 7.55 19.12
N GLU A 446 -1.43 7.44 19.07
CA GLU A 446 -0.68 6.25 19.48
C GLU A 446 0.43 6.65 20.45
N LEU A 447 0.63 5.83 21.48
CA LEU A 447 1.65 6.02 22.50
C LEU A 447 2.67 4.89 22.45
N THR A 448 3.94 5.26 22.39
CA THR A 448 5.06 4.32 22.50
C THR A 448 5.92 4.70 23.69
N GLN A 449 6.09 3.79 24.64
CA GLN A 449 6.95 4.04 25.80
C GLN A 449 8.42 3.93 25.40
N ALA A 450 9.21 4.96 25.71
CA ALA A 450 10.64 5.03 25.50
C ALA A 450 11.33 5.40 26.83
N GLY A 451 11.61 4.38 27.66
CA GLY A 451 12.19 4.57 29.00
C GLY A 451 11.25 5.31 29.96
N SER A 452 11.71 6.44 30.50
CA SER A 452 10.93 7.35 31.36
C SER A 452 10.04 8.33 30.59
N SER A 453 10.13 8.31 29.25
CA SER A 453 9.39 9.21 28.37
C SER A 453 8.38 8.43 27.52
N THR A 454 7.36 9.13 27.03
CA THR A 454 6.35 8.59 26.13
C THR A 454 6.38 9.38 24.84
N GLU A 455 6.52 8.70 23.71
CA GLU A 455 6.30 9.28 22.39
C GLU A 455 4.81 9.28 22.08
N ILE A 456 4.28 10.46 21.76
CA ILE A 456 2.90 10.65 21.28
C ILE A 456 2.97 10.79 19.77
N ARG A 457 2.33 9.88 19.05
CA ARG A 457 2.08 10.00 17.61
C ARG A 457 0.63 10.39 17.39
N GLN A 458 0.40 11.54 16.77
CA GLN A 458 -0.90 12.01 16.34
C GLN A 458 -0.99 11.91 14.82
N THR A 459 -2.02 11.25 14.31
CA THR A 459 -2.21 11.00 12.89
C THR A 459 -3.61 11.43 12.46
N ALA A 460 -3.70 12.47 11.65
CA ALA A 460 -4.92 12.84 10.95
C ALA A 460 -4.96 12.11 9.60
N ILE A 461 -6.05 11.37 9.37
CA ILE A 461 -6.26 10.56 8.17
C ILE A 461 -7.48 11.12 7.46
N PHE A 462 -7.35 11.49 6.20
CA PHE A 462 -8.46 11.97 5.38
C PHE A 462 -8.56 11.18 4.08
N ASP A 463 -9.75 10.68 3.81
CA ASP A 463 -10.09 9.97 2.59
C ASP A 463 -11.00 10.86 1.71
N PRO A 464 -10.41 11.65 0.80
CA PRO A 464 -11.16 12.61 0.00
C PRO A 464 -12.09 11.91 -0.99
N VAL A 465 -13.32 12.39 -1.13
CA VAL A 465 -14.22 12.00 -2.21
C VAL A 465 -14.15 13.04 -3.32
N GLY A 466 -13.67 12.64 -4.50
CA GLY A 466 -13.63 13.54 -5.65
C GLY A 466 -12.57 14.65 -5.56
N LEU A 467 -12.57 15.56 -6.54
CA LEU A 467 -11.77 16.79 -6.51
C LEU A 467 -12.20 17.74 -5.39
N LYS A 468 -13.51 17.76 -5.04
CA LYS A 468 -14.02 18.59 -3.94
C LYS A 468 -13.36 18.20 -2.60
N GLY A 469 -13.19 16.90 -2.35
CA GLY A 469 -12.47 16.40 -1.18
C GLY A 469 -11.01 16.83 -1.15
N GLN A 470 -10.32 16.72 -2.27
CA GLN A 470 -8.91 17.12 -2.35
C GLN A 470 -8.73 18.63 -2.14
N LEU A 471 -9.54 19.44 -2.82
CA LEU A 471 -9.54 20.89 -2.64
C LEU A 471 -9.87 21.27 -1.20
N TYR A 472 -10.84 20.60 -0.58
CA TYR A 472 -11.17 20.78 0.83
C TYR A 472 -9.95 20.54 1.73
N TRP A 473 -9.28 19.39 1.60
CA TRP A 473 -8.11 19.08 2.40
C TRP A 473 -6.99 20.11 2.22
N TYR A 474 -6.66 20.44 0.97
CA TYR A 474 -5.57 21.38 0.67
C TYR A 474 -5.89 22.81 1.09
N SER A 475 -7.16 23.23 1.05
CA SER A 475 -7.58 24.54 1.57
C SER A 475 -7.39 24.68 3.09
N LEU A 476 -7.40 23.56 3.82
CA LEU A 476 -7.24 23.51 5.26
C LEU A 476 -5.83 23.16 5.71
N TYR A 477 -4.87 23.02 4.78
CA TYR A 477 -3.51 22.61 5.10
C TYR A 477 -2.83 23.55 6.11
N VAL A 478 -2.96 24.86 5.92
CA VAL A 478 -2.41 25.86 6.84
C VAL A 478 -3.14 25.84 8.20
N PRO A 479 -4.48 25.88 8.28
CA PRO A 479 -5.20 25.66 9.53
C PRO A 479 -4.82 24.38 10.28
N HIS A 480 -4.68 23.24 9.58
CA HIS A 480 -4.26 21.96 10.15
C HIS A 480 -2.89 22.07 10.82
N GLU A 481 -1.97 22.84 10.23
CA GLU A 481 -0.65 23.06 10.81
C GLU A 481 -0.72 23.66 12.22
N PHE A 482 -1.62 24.62 12.43
CA PHE A 482 -1.82 25.25 13.73
C PHE A 482 -2.59 24.36 14.70
N VAL A 483 -3.70 23.77 14.24
CA VAL A 483 -4.58 22.95 15.08
C VAL A 483 -3.85 21.71 15.58
N PHE A 484 -3.21 20.95 14.69
CA PHE A 484 -2.60 19.68 15.06
C PHE A 484 -1.32 19.82 15.87
N ASN A 485 -0.45 20.79 15.55
CA ASN A 485 0.71 21.09 16.39
C ASN A 485 0.30 21.65 17.75
N GLY A 486 -0.72 22.51 17.77
CA GLY A 486 -1.25 23.08 19.00
C GLY A 486 -1.81 22.01 19.93
N MET A 487 -2.63 21.11 19.39
CA MET A 487 -3.23 20.01 20.15
C MET A 487 -2.16 19.09 20.75
N LEU A 488 -1.17 18.68 19.94
CA LEU A 488 -0.08 17.81 20.40
C LEU A 488 0.73 18.48 21.53
N ARG A 489 1.03 19.78 21.41
CA ARG A 489 1.72 20.54 22.46
C ARG A 489 0.88 20.72 23.71
N GLY A 490 -0.42 20.99 23.57
CA GLY A 490 -1.32 21.17 24.70
C GLY A 490 -1.53 19.88 25.49
N ILE A 491 -1.63 18.72 24.81
CA ILE A 491 -1.65 17.40 25.47
C ILE A 491 -0.35 17.18 26.27
N ALA A 492 0.81 17.49 25.68
CA ALA A 492 2.09 17.34 26.36
C ALA A 492 2.21 18.26 27.58
N GLN A 493 1.78 19.52 27.48
CA GLN A 493 1.77 20.46 28.59
C GLN A 493 0.84 20.02 29.72
N ALA A 494 -0.36 19.51 29.38
CA ALA A 494 -1.29 18.98 30.37
C ALA A 494 -0.71 17.76 31.10
N ALA A 495 -0.05 16.85 30.37
CA ALA A 495 0.61 15.69 30.97
C ALA A 495 1.76 16.09 31.91
N LEU A 496 2.61 17.05 31.52
CA LEU A 496 3.67 17.56 32.38
C LEU A 496 3.12 18.25 33.64
N HIS A 497 2.02 18.98 33.52
CA HIS A 497 1.37 19.64 34.66
C HIS A 497 0.77 18.62 35.65
N GLU A 498 0.19 17.51 35.15
CA GLU A 498 -0.30 16.42 36.00
C GLU A 498 0.85 15.68 36.71
N VAL A 499 1.98 15.47 36.04
CA VAL A 499 3.18 14.90 36.68
C VAL A 499 3.73 15.83 37.76
N ALA A 500 3.74 17.15 37.50
CA ALA A 500 4.23 18.16 38.43
C ALA A 500 3.29 18.41 39.63
N THR A 501 2.01 18.08 39.52
CA THR A 501 0.99 18.34 40.56
C THR A 501 0.26 17.04 40.95
N PRO A 502 0.85 16.17 41.80
CA PRO A 502 0.30 14.83 42.08
C PRO A 502 -1.00 14.79 42.91
N GLY A 503 -1.65 15.93 43.12
CA GLY A 503 -2.57 16.19 44.22
C GLY A 503 -3.97 15.59 44.15
N HIS A 504 -4.37 14.84 43.11
CA HIS A 504 -5.78 14.42 42.96
C HIS A 504 -6.06 12.90 42.82
N ARG A 505 -5.05 12.02 42.69
CA ARG A 505 -5.30 10.56 42.65
C ARG A 505 -5.34 9.87 44.03
N ARG A 506 -4.93 10.52 45.14
CA ARG A 506 -4.98 9.90 46.48
C ARG A 506 -6.38 9.80 47.11
N LEU A 507 -7.42 10.39 46.51
CA LEU A 507 -8.79 10.36 47.06
C LEU A 507 -9.67 9.27 46.45
N GLN A 508 -9.34 8.71 45.28
CA GLN A 508 -10.16 7.65 44.65
C GLN A 508 -9.75 6.23 45.08
N SER A 509 -8.55 6.02 45.63
CA SER A 509 -8.12 4.70 46.14
C SER A 509 -8.53 4.41 47.58
N ARG A 510 -9.23 5.33 48.27
CA ARG A 510 -9.58 5.20 49.69
C ARG A 510 -11.06 4.93 50.00
N VAL A 511 -11.94 4.93 49.00
CA VAL A 511 -13.38 4.58 49.17
C VAL A 511 -13.59 3.08 48.89
N GLY A 512 -12.86 2.24 49.63
CA GLY A 512 -12.86 0.79 49.41
C GLY A 512 -12.45 -0.07 50.61
N ARG A 513 -12.52 0.46 51.84
CA ARG A 513 -12.36 -0.36 53.05
C ARG A 513 -13.34 0.04 54.16
N SER A 514 -14.18 -0.93 54.54
CA SER A 514 -15.02 -0.90 55.75
C SER A 514 -14.16 -0.92 57.03
N PRO A 515 -14.71 -0.47 58.18
CA PRO A 515 -13.93 -0.16 59.37
C PRO A 515 -13.67 -1.40 60.24
N GLY A 516 -12.45 -1.51 60.76
CA GLY A 516 -12.05 -2.51 61.75
C GLY A 516 -11.21 -1.85 62.86
N SER A 517 -11.53 -2.23 64.09
CA SER A 517 -11.25 -1.66 65.42
C SER A 517 -9.79 -1.34 65.81
N PRO A 518 -9.57 -0.56 66.90
CA PRO A 518 -8.32 0.13 67.20
C PRO A 518 -7.42 -0.62 68.19
N SER A 519 -6.11 -0.39 68.12
CA SER A 519 -5.20 -0.67 69.24
C SER A 519 -3.94 0.21 69.21
N HIS A 520 -3.88 1.10 70.21
CA HIS A 520 -2.75 1.48 71.06
C HIS A 520 -1.38 1.96 70.52
N THR A 521 -1.02 3.16 71.06
CA THR A 521 0.31 3.63 71.56
C THR A 521 1.43 3.85 70.52
N GLN A 522 2.29 4.89 70.56
CA GLN A 522 2.74 5.81 71.61
C GLN A 522 3.56 6.97 70.97
N SER A 523 3.45 8.18 71.55
CA SER A 523 4.48 9.22 71.83
C SER A 523 5.63 9.51 70.83
N ALA A 524 5.77 10.77 70.38
CA ALA A 524 6.76 11.79 70.87
C ALA A 524 8.10 11.72 70.08
N ASP A 525 8.87 12.76 69.76
CA ASP A 525 8.90 14.21 70.00
C ASP A 525 9.89 14.83 68.98
N ASP A 526 9.85 16.16 68.88
CA ASP A 526 10.95 17.09 68.53
C ASP A 526 11.59 17.09 67.12
N ALA A 527 12.20 18.16 66.61
CA ALA A 527 12.15 19.63 66.74
C ALA A 527 13.36 20.13 65.92
N GLY A 528 13.29 21.35 65.35
CA GLY A 528 14.44 22.11 64.86
C GLY A 528 14.62 22.10 63.33
N SER A 529 14.20 23.14 62.62
CA SER A 529 14.94 24.40 62.39
C SER A 529 16.18 24.19 61.50
N THR A 530 16.12 24.65 60.25
CA THR A 530 16.79 25.91 59.86
C THR A 530 16.45 26.30 58.43
N ASP A 531 16.13 27.59 58.31
CA ASP A 531 15.83 28.33 57.11
C ASP A 531 17.15 28.80 56.47
N THR A 532 17.31 28.61 55.15
CA THR A 532 18.33 29.32 54.35
C THR A 532 17.76 29.64 52.97
N MET A 533 16.92 30.67 52.96
CA MET A 533 16.88 31.77 52.00
C MET A 533 17.93 31.72 50.87
N ASN A 534 17.49 31.56 49.61
CA ASN A 534 18.23 32.14 48.48
C ASN A 534 17.30 32.67 47.38
N ARG A 535 17.13 34.00 47.44
CA ARG A 535 16.94 35.01 46.38
C ARG A 535 16.23 34.62 45.09
N ILE A 536 15.00 35.11 45.02
CA ILE A 536 14.23 35.41 43.81
C ILE A 536 14.92 36.54 43.04
N SER A 537 15.16 36.33 41.75
CA SER A 537 15.51 37.37 40.77
C SER A 537 14.35 37.54 39.79
N VAL A 538 13.50 38.55 40.05
CA VAL A 538 12.50 39.03 39.10
C VAL A 538 13.20 39.98 38.13
N ASN A 539 13.15 39.69 36.83
CA ASN A 539 13.38 40.71 35.81
C ASN A 539 12.10 40.89 34.99
N ARG A 540 11.49 42.06 35.15
CA ARG A 540 10.28 42.55 34.50
C ARG A 540 10.75 43.56 33.46
N ILE A 541 10.51 43.31 32.16
CA ILE A 541 10.64 44.35 31.13
C ILE A 541 9.39 44.37 30.24
N ALA A 542 8.67 45.48 30.41
CA ALA A 542 7.92 46.33 29.49
C ALA A 542 6.87 45.76 28.51
N HIS A 543 5.67 46.34 28.66
CA HIS A 543 4.62 46.42 27.66
C HIS A 543 5.09 47.07 26.34
N GLY A 544 4.69 46.47 25.22
CA GLY A 544 4.68 47.07 23.90
C GLY A 544 3.36 46.75 23.19
N THR A 545 2.47 47.75 23.14
CA THR A 545 1.20 47.78 22.41
C THR A 545 1.40 47.99 20.90
N SER A 546 0.53 47.36 20.08
CA SER A 546 0.44 47.42 18.61
C SER A 546 1.59 46.70 17.88
N VAL A 547 1.43 45.79 16.93
CA VAL A 547 0.57 45.74 15.74
C VAL A 547 0.41 44.26 15.35
N VAL A 548 -0.78 43.66 15.52
CA VAL A 548 -1.06 42.28 15.03
C VAL A 548 -2.27 42.23 14.09
N THR A 549 -2.99 43.34 13.91
CA THR A 549 -4.29 43.34 13.21
C THR A 549 -4.21 43.50 11.69
N THR A 550 -3.02 43.58 11.07
CA THR A 550 -2.90 43.89 9.62
C THR A 550 -2.32 42.76 8.76
N LYS A 551 -1.80 41.67 9.35
CA LYS A 551 -1.24 40.55 8.56
C LYS A 551 -2.21 39.40 8.27
N MET A 552 -3.42 39.43 8.84
CA MET A 552 -4.38 38.33 8.75
C MET A 552 -5.32 38.42 7.53
N LEU A 553 -5.32 39.54 6.79
CA LEU A 553 -6.27 39.80 5.70
C LEU A 553 -5.74 39.64 4.27
N PHE A 554 -4.47 39.23 4.07
CA PHE A 554 -3.82 39.21 2.75
C PHE A 554 -3.53 37.82 2.17
N LEU A 555 -4.09 36.74 2.72
CA LEU A 555 -3.84 35.35 2.29
C LEU A 555 -5.07 34.63 1.70
N LEU A 556 -5.97 35.38 1.05
CA LEU A 556 -7.10 34.85 0.28
C LEU A 556 -7.06 35.23 -1.21
N GLY A 557 -5.87 35.28 -1.81
CA GLY A 557 -5.70 35.49 -3.25
C GLY A 557 -4.51 34.69 -3.80
N ILE A 558 -4.80 33.56 -4.44
CA ILE A 558 -3.84 32.80 -5.27
C ILE A 558 -3.76 33.51 -6.64
N PRO A 559 -2.56 33.69 -7.24
CA PRO A 559 -2.09 32.71 -8.22
C PRO A 559 -0.65 32.21 -8.02
N LEU A 560 -0.53 30.90 -8.17
CA LEU A 560 0.57 30.12 -8.73
C LEU A 560 1.54 30.94 -9.61
N ILE A 561 2.80 31.06 -9.20
CA ILE A 561 4.07 31.13 -9.98
C ILE A 561 5.20 31.51 -8.99
N ALA A 562 6.21 30.64 -8.86
CA ALA A 562 7.63 30.93 -8.59
C ALA A 562 8.30 29.76 -7.83
N LEU A 563 8.78 28.80 -8.60
CA LEU A 563 9.95 27.99 -8.26
C LEU A 563 11.20 28.80 -8.61
N LEU A 564 12.30 28.58 -7.87
CA LEU A 564 13.70 28.99 -8.10
C LEU A 564 14.22 30.26 -7.38
N ALA A 565 14.94 30.06 -6.28
CA ALA A 565 16.31 30.56 -6.09
C ALA A 565 16.96 29.93 -4.84
N ALA A 566 18.27 29.73 -4.93
CA ALA A 566 19.12 28.88 -4.12
C ALA A 566 19.37 29.31 -2.66
N SER A 567 19.75 28.35 -1.82
CA SER A 567 20.83 28.54 -0.83
C SER A 567 21.52 27.20 -0.52
N SER A 568 22.81 27.16 -0.78
CA SER A 568 23.76 26.12 -0.39
C SER A 568 24.03 26.16 1.11
N VAL A 569 23.98 25.01 1.78
CA VAL A 569 24.61 24.80 3.09
C VAL A 569 25.44 23.53 3.01
N GLN A 570 26.73 23.68 3.32
CA GLN A 570 27.76 22.67 3.23
C GLN A 570 28.01 22.09 4.63
N ALA A 571 27.99 20.76 4.75
CA ALA A 571 28.38 20.05 5.97
C ALA A 571 29.51 19.06 5.62
N GLY A 572 30.62 19.14 6.38
CA GLY A 572 31.79 18.25 6.28
C GLY A 572 31.55 16.88 6.93
N PRO A 573 32.55 15.97 6.83
CA PRO A 573 32.29 14.57 6.51
C PRO A 573 32.03 13.70 7.75
N ILE A 574 31.14 12.73 7.57
CA ILE A 574 31.04 11.51 8.38
C ILE A 574 31.32 10.37 7.40
N ASP A 575 32.34 9.56 7.68
CA ASP A 575 32.74 8.44 6.84
C ASP A 575 31.58 7.44 6.66
N THR A 576 31.16 7.24 5.41
CA THR A 576 30.19 6.23 4.98
C THR A 576 30.78 5.33 3.90
N PRO A 577 30.31 4.06 3.79
CA PRO A 577 30.84 3.08 2.85
C PRO A 577 30.70 3.58 1.41
N ALA A 578 31.66 3.26 0.55
CA ALA A 578 31.81 3.71 -0.84
C ALA A 578 30.47 4.07 -1.52
N HIS A 579 30.15 5.37 -1.54
CA HIS A 579 29.12 5.90 -2.41
C HIS A 579 29.57 5.73 -3.87
N PRO A 580 28.66 5.39 -4.81
CA PRO A 580 28.99 5.41 -6.22
C PRO A 580 29.55 6.80 -6.58
N ASP A 581 30.65 6.84 -7.34
CA ASP A 581 31.33 8.07 -7.73
C ASP A 581 30.29 9.04 -8.34
N GLN A 582 30.08 10.19 -7.70
CA GLN A 582 29.09 11.17 -8.16
C GLN A 582 29.34 11.58 -9.62
N ARG A 583 30.60 11.51 -10.09
CA ARG A 583 30.94 11.76 -11.49
C ARG A 583 30.42 10.68 -12.43
N THR A 584 30.48 9.40 -12.08
CA THR A 584 29.96 8.34 -12.95
C THR A 584 28.43 8.38 -13.00
N VAL A 585 27.77 8.66 -11.88
CA VAL A 585 26.31 8.85 -11.85
C VAL A 585 25.90 10.02 -12.74
N GLN A 586 26.64 11.13 -12.68
CA GLN A 586 26.37 12.28 -13.54
C GLN A 586 26.62 11.98 -15.02
N LEU A 587 27.69 11.26 -15.36
CA LEU A 587 27.99 10.85 -16.74
C LEU A 587 26.90 9.95 -17.35
N VAL A 588 26.36 9.01 -16.57
CA VAL A 588 25.26 8.15 -17.03
C VAL A 588 23.98 8.97 -17.23
N HIS A 589 23.70 9.92 -16.34
CA HIS A 589 22.54 10.80 -16.45
C HIS A 589 22.62 11.73 -17.67
N GLU A 590 23.79 12.29 -17.97
CA GLU A 590 24.03 13.08 -19.18
C GLU A 590 23.83 12.23 -20.45
N ALA A 591 24.33 10.99 -20.45
CA ALA A 591 24.14 10.06 -21.56
C ALA A 591 22.66 9.65 -21.74
N GLU A 592 21.90 9.50 -20.65
CA GLU A 592 20.45 9.25 -20.72
C GLU A 592 19.71 10.41 -21.39
N HIS A 593 20.07 11.65 -21.05
CA HIS A 593 19.54 12.85 -21.70
C HIS A 593 19.87 12.91 -23.20
N GLU A 594 21.06 12.45 -23.61
CA GLU A 594 21.43 12.36 -25.04
C GLU A 594 20.57 11.34 -25.79
N VAL A 595 20.23 10.20 -25.16
CA VAL A 595 19.32 9.20 -25.74
C VAL A 595 17.91 9.75 -25.90
N ASP A 596 17.41 10.45 -24.88
CA ASP A 596 16.08 11.06 -24.92
C ASP A 596 16.02 12.15 -26.02
N HIS A 597 17.07 12.95 -26.16
CA HIS A 597 17.18 13.92 -27.25
C HIS A 597 17.20 13.26 -28.64
N ALA A 598 17.94 12.16 -28.82
CA ALA A 598 17.98 11.42 -30.07
C ALA A 598 16.59 10.86 -30.46
N TRP A 599 15.83 10.37 -29.48
CA TRP A 599 14.44 9.95 -29.67
C TRP A 599 13.54 11.13 -30.10
N GLU A 600 13.68 12.30 -29.48
CA GLU A 600 12.90 13.48 -29.89
C GLU A 600 13.18 13.91 -31.33
N VAL A 601 14.45 13.89 -31.75
CA VAL A 601 14.86 14.21 -33.13
C VAL A 601 14.24 13.22 -34.12
N TYR A 602 14.33 11.92 -33.84
CA TYR A 602 13.71 10.89 -34.66
C TYR A 602 12.19 11.06 -34.78
N HIS A 603 11.48 11.26 -33.67
CA HIS A 603 10.04 11.45 -33.68
C HIS A 603 9.62 12.69 -34.46
N ARG A 604 10.36 13.80 -34.32
CA ARG A 604 10.10 15.03 -35.08
C ARG A 604 10.28 14.80 -36.58
N ALA A 605 11.31 14.07 -36.98
CA ALA A 605 11.53 13.70 -38.37
C ALA A 605 10.43 12.75 -38.91
N ALA A 606 10.03 11.75 -38.11
CA ALA A 606 8.99 10.80 -38.48
C ALA A 606 7.61 11.47 -38.65
N LEU A 607 7.25 12.38 -37.73
CA LEU A 607 6.01 13.16 -37.80
C LEU A 607 6.03 14.23 -38.91
N GLY A 608 7.22 14.76 -39.22
CA GLY A 608 7.43 15.71 -40.32
C GLY A 608 7.42 15.08 -41.72
N GLY A 609 7.34 13.75 -41.82
CA GLY A 609 7.34 13.02 -43.10
C GLY A 609 8.71 12.96 -43.79
N THR A 610 9.80 13.28 -43.08
CA THR A 610 11.15 13.43 -43.67
C THR A 610 12.00 12.16 -43.63
N VAL A 611 11.63 11.12 -42.87
CA VAL A 611 12.47 9.92 -42.73
C VAL A 611 12.44 9.04 -43.99
N ALA A 612 13.63 8.84 -44.56
CA ALA A 612 13.87 8.18 -45.83
C ALA A 612 13.80 6.64 -45.71
N SER A 613 12.61 6.07 -45.93
CA SER A 613 12.32 4.63 -46.07
C SER A 613 12.13 3.80 -44.78
N PRO A 614 11.27 2.76 -44.81
CA PRO A 614 11.07 1.84 -43.68
C PRO A 614 12.34 1.12 -43.21
N LYS A 615 13.31 0.93 -44.11
CA LYS A 615 14.58 0.27 -43.78
C LYS A 615 15.45 1.17 -42.90
N LEU A 616 15.58 2.45 -43.25
CA LEU A 616 16.32 3.42 -42.45
C LEU A 616 15.64 3.68 -41.09
N GLN A 617 14.29 3.65 -41.04
CA GLN A 617 13.55 3.73 -39.78
C GLN A 617 13.90 2.56 -38.84
N ALA A 618 13.92 1.33 -39.35
CA ALA A 618 14.30 0.16 -38.57
C ALA A 618 15.76 0.26 -38.07
N GLU A 619 16.68 0.74 -38.92
CA GLU A 619 18.09 0.94 -38.54
C GLU A 619 18.23 2.02 -37.44
N ILE A 620 17.50 3.14 -37.53
CA ILE A 620 17.50 4.19 -36.50
C ILE A 620 16.91 3.67 -35.18
N GLU A 621 15.80 2.93 -35.23
CA GLU A 621 15.16 2.35 -34.04
C GLU A 621 16.06 1.31 -33.36
N GLU A 622 16.79 0.50 -34.14
CA GLU A 622 17.80 -0.43 -33.63
C GLU A 622 18.90 0.31 -32.87
N HIS A 623 19.47 1.38 -33.44
CA HIS A 623 20.47 2.18 -32.74
C HIS A 623 19.93 2.80 -31.45
N LEU A 624 18.70 3.30 -31.43
CA LEU A 624 18.06 3.88 -30.25
C LEU A 624 17.78 2.85 -29.15
N HIS A 625 17.36 1.63 -29.52
CA HIS A 625 17.19 0.53 -28.58
C HIS A 625 18.51 0.01 -28.01
N GLN A 626 19.55 -0.06 -28.84
CA GLN A 626 20.90 -0.40 -28.39
C GLN A 626 21.42 0.63 -27.38
N ALA A 627 21.24 1.92 -27.65
CA ALA A 627 21.66 3.00 -26.76
C ALA A 627 20.96 2.91 -25.38
N ARG A 628 19.66 2.58 -25.34
CA ARG A 628 18.92 2.38 -24.07
C ARG A 628 19.41 1.18 -23.27
N THR A 629 19.79 0.11 -23.96
CA THR A 629 20.37 -1.08 -23.34
C THR A 629 21.72 -0.77 -22.72
N LEU A 630 22.57 -0.03 -23.43
CA LEU A 630 23.88 0.42 -22.95
C LEU A 630 23.78 1.37 -21.75
N ILE A 631 22.76 2.25 -21.68
CA ILE A 631 22.49 3.07 -20.49
C ILE A 631 22.17 2.20 -19.28
N THR A 632 21.39 1.14 -19.46
CA THR A 632 21.04 0.22 -18.37
C THR A 632 22.29 -0.49 -17.83
N GLN A 633 23.17 -0.95 -18.73
CA GLN A 633 24.46 -1.53 -18.36
C GLN A 633 25.39 -0.52 -17.68
N ALA A 634 25.39 0.75 -18.13
CA ALA A 634 26.20 1.81 -17.54
C ALA A 634 25.71 2.18 -16.13
N GLN A 635 24.40 2.15 -15.90
CA GLN A 635 23.78 2.35 -14.58
C GLN A 635 24.21 1.23 -13.62
N GLU A 636 24.16 -0.03 -14.08
CA GLU A 636 24.64 -1.17 -13.29
C GLU A 636 26.14 -1.06 -12.99
N ALA A 637 26.97 -0.70 -13.96
CA ALA A 637 28.41 -0.49 -13.76
C ALA A 637 28.70 0.65 -12.75
N ALA A 638 27.90 1.73 -12.79
CA ALA A 638 28.02 2.83 -11.83
C ALA A 638 27.63 2.41 -10.41
N ASP A 639 26.58 1.61 -10.26
CA ASP A 639 26.13 1.07 -8.96
C ASP A 639 27.18 0.11 -8.34
N HIS A 640 27.98 -0.56 -9.18
CA HIS A 640 29.11 -1.41 -8.75
C HIS A 640 30.44 -0.67 -8.62
N GLY A 641 30.49 0.63 -8.92
CA GLY A 641 31.71 1.45 -8.83
C GLY A 641 32.75 1.21 -9.94
N ASP A 642 32.39 0.57 -11.06
CA ASP A 642 33.29 0.35 -12.19
C ASP A 642 33.33 1.56 -13.14
N THR A 643 34.16 2.54 -12.79
CA THR A 643 34.29 3.80 -13.52
C THR A 643 34.80 3.62 -14.95
N SER A 644 35.60 2.59 -15.21
CA SER A 644 36.18 2.31 -16.53
C SER A 644 35.12 1.77 -17.50
N LEU A 645 34.26 0.88 -17.01
CA LEU A 645 33.16 0.31 -17.77
C LEU A 645 32.09 1.35 -18.06
N VAL A 646 31.76 2.22 -17.08
CA VAL A 646 30.85 3.36 -17.28
C VAL A 646 31.32 4.24 -18.44
N ALA A 647 32.60 4.66 -18.44
CA ALA A 647 33.14 5.51 -19.49
C ALA A 647 33.09 4.84 -20.89
N SER A 648 33.36 3.54 -20.95
CA SER A 648 33.28 2.75 -22.19
C SER A 648 31.84 2.66 -22.72
N LEU A 649 30.88 2.36 -21.84
CA LEU A 649 29.47 2.22 -22.20
C LEU A 649 28.85 3.55 -22.62
N VAL A 650 29.12 4.64 -21.89
CA VAL A 650 28.68 5.99 -22.26
C VAL A 650 29.23 6.42 -23.62
N LYS A 651 30.48 6.05 -23.94
CA LYS A 651 31.04 6.29 -25.28
C LYS A 651 30.28 5.54 -26.37
N GLN A 652 29.87 4.30 -26.11
CA GLN A 652 29.06 3.54 -27.07
C GLN A 652 27.64 4.13 -27.22
N VAL A 653 27.02 4.57 -26.12
CA VAL A 653 25.73 5.29 -26.16
C VAL A 653 25.83 6.47 -27.11
N ARG A 654 26.88 7.30 -27.00
CA ARG A 654 27.13 8.45 -27.88
C ARG A 654 27.25 8.10 -29.35
N ILE A 655 27.86 6.97 -29.68
CA ILE A 655 27.97 6.49 -31.05
C ILE A 655 26.57 6.16 -31.60
N HIS A 656 25.79 5.40 -30.85
CA HIS A 656 24.43 5.02 -31.27
C HIS A 656 23.48 6.22 -31.37
N THR A 657 23.53 7.16 -30.43
CA THR A 657 22.70 8.38 -30.49
C THR A 657 23.11 9.29 -31.65
N THR A 658 24.40 9.38 -31.97
CA THR A 658 24.89 10.12 -33.15
C THR A 658 24.37 9.51 -34.44
N HIS A 659 24.49 8.19 -34.62
CA HIS A 659 23.95 7.49 -35.80
C HIS A 659 22.43 7.69 -35.94
N ALA A 660 21.69 7.59 -34.83
CA ALA A 660 20.24 7.82 -34.84
C ALA A 660 19.87 9.26 -35.24
N ILE A 661 20.60 10.26 -34.73
CA ILE A 661 20.38 11.67 -35.05
C ILE A 661 20.75 11.98 -36.50
N GLU A 662 21.86 11.42 -37.01
CA GLU A 662 22.29 11.60 -38.40
C GLU A 662 21.30 10.95 -39.38
N GLY A 663 20.91 9.70 -39.15
CA GLY A 663 19.90 9.03 -39.95
C GLY A 663 18.55 9.75 -39.93
N SER A 664 18.20 10.38 -38.80
CA SER A 664 16.96 11.19 -38.68
C SER A 664 17.02 12.51 -39.47
N LYS A 665 18.19 12.96 -39.91
CA LYS A 665 18.38 14.18 -40.73
C LYS A 665 18.42 13.88 -42.23
N GLU A 666 18.51 12.62 -42.64
CA GLU A 666 18.48 12.25 -44.07
C GLU A 666 17.08 12.48 -44.65
N SER A 667 16.97 13.47 -45.55
CA SER A 667 15.73 13.78 -46.28
C SER A 667 15.51 12.77 -47.41
N LYS A 668 14.24 12.41 -47.64
CA LYS A 668 13.79 11.80 -48.91
C LYS A 668 14.37 12.60 -50.10
N GLN A 669 15.21 11.99 -50.93
CA GLN A 669 15.48 12.46 -52.28
C GLN A 669 14.39 11.99 -53.23
#